data_AF-A0A660MU91-F1
#
_entry.id   AF-A0A660MU91-F1
#
_cell.length_a   1.000
_cell.length_b   1.000
_cell.length_c   1.000
_cell.angle_alpha   90.00
_cell.angle_beta   90.00
_cell.angle_gamma   90.00
#
_symmetry.space_group_name_H-M   'P 1'
#
loop_
_entity.id
_entity.type
_entity.pdbx_description
1 polymer ?
#
loop_
_entity_poly.entity_id
_entity_poly.type
_entity_poly.pdbx_seq_one_letter_code
_entity_poly.pdbx_strand_id
1 'polypeptide(L)'
;MKLRKWMLYVLITLFVLIGIEGFISFMGNHSYYGEMVFSGKHFTMILSMLLCAYFPIYYLQKAKTPSFLGLGLRLGGGLVGFSFLHAWINGTLLGFGALLLQSFNVALLYTLGVSLIFLLFVLGNFIVRKLRLFKTIRWQETLLTFGIGLVVFLVLMQILMGVGIFSSRLLWIIVAGLAVLSYWEIKHLKAHTQALSQVFIDFQALAKKPKIGWIIVLLALCSVGYFYFGFDHSYIPYPTARDANHEYMYTPKVIAEHGGILRGNAGAASAMPYLWHGFIAFAFSFFAPLTKFLNIAKDSFAVIMNFWSGVFVLLLGIGLLREILTFFRKPQKDQEKPESVSQTSFMIGWGLLILWLTSGMGAFLLFVDNKTDMGVLALTVFAILAGITALNHFREKTANASRNDTPKYLIISAVFFAFATMAKPTAFIDIVIFGLLLLGLLTNALASFGAGILVLGAMGILQPLFTAAFISPALGKILIIIGGILFLIGIVRGFIKKQAHFGLQLKNIFLWGICMLVSMLIFKGPWVLIRQVVEQNQIKPAELIQSIILGQASSNLSDQKDKNSSLKEIKPLLAQQTGGLESLETQRVIDSNYLNQATSDLNYHQCKAEKFDEADLTANLQKAPGSAVNEDFGRYIGFGRRAFPKTGVSGLVLKLFFWKDNACYGLNADAVLLCENTTLLEKLAASAQTESSKNQISTSLSELKSKLRTQDGKVATLIQNTIDAISSGTHAQIDTAFDALQTYGKEHSISTDNGNVNIPYRYIVPLNAIYNWSLQNLSSYYTDIGLIWIFVLILLVAAAIYALFARLRVLLILSLSIISGWAIWWAIAAGIVWYGLGLIIWSILAVMIFIEEMEHKDTAKSQMAFSTLIGILTCFILVQSYLNWSRISSQAGSGAFGWYKSNVGTEQILSENLEVLNQKTYKFTADKLFELQFGAYLPFMKAVENRADEDGVLVAGTYIQYFLKNQRNMRSDGLLTMLWEQFSDFNSCKSYNRLKNKHIKYLIIDPNIGTVGRVGQGNESLFHRFFAKLNSNETEILAPGAISMLAKFSQEGYLKLLFTNNIGAKYGFELSDAELRKEFGNLNDDQLLLIRAKMIVAKFFVTQEDMSLLTHIFNLFLSRYQSAAGIDDMANLVNKQVDSEKLFSIAAGYISNGNLDAKNLTQDERFVLVQYLSLLKTLSRADKSEFENILFSALQSSIFGSSQIISLELQ
;
A
#
# COMPACT_ATOMS: atom_id res chain seq x y z
N MET A 1 32.31 30.59 -10.94
CA MET A 1 33.17 30.59 -9.73
C MET A 1 32.49 31.16 -8.47
N LYS A 2 32.08 32.44 -8.41
CA LYS A 2 31.41 33.04 -7.22
C LYS A 2 30.09 32.34 -6.83
N LEU A 3 29.21 32.08 -7.81
CA LEU A 3 27.91 31.43 -7.60
C LEU A 3 28.02 30.04 -6.95
N ARG A 4 28.97 29.22 -7.42
CA ARG A 4 29.20 27.86 -6.90
C ARG A 4 29.63 27.87 -5.43
N LYS A 5 30.56 28.76 -5.09
CA LYS A 5 31.02 28.94 -3.70
C LYS A 5 29.84 29.34 -2.79
N TRP A 6 29.03 30.30 -3.22
CA TRP A 6 27.83 30.72 -2.49
C TRP A 6 26.83 29.57 -2.31
N MET A 7 26.55 28.81 -3.37
CA MET A 7 25.64 27.66 -3.32
C MET A 7 26.11 26.61 -2.30
N LEU A 8 27.41 26.29 -2.27
CA LEU A 8 27.96 25.33 -1.30
C LEU A 8 27.78 25.79 0.15
N TYR A 9 28.01 27.08 0.46
CA TYR A 9 27.79 27.57 1.82
C TYR A 9 26.31 27.56 2.21
N VAL A 10 25.43 27.99 1.30
CA VAL A 10 23.98 27.93 1.54
C VAL A 10 23.53 26.50 1.82
N LEU A 11 24.01 25.52 1.04
CA LEU A 11 23.68 24.12 1.24
C LEU A 11 24.21 23.58 2.58
N ILE A 12 25.44 23.90 2.97
CA ILE A 12 25.99 23.51 4.27
C ILE A 12 25.13 24.09 5.41
N THR A 13 24.79 25.37 5.33
CA THR A 13 23.95 26.03 6.33
C THR A 13 22.57 25.37 6.41
N LEU A 14 21.91 25.15 5.28
CA LEU A 14 20.61 24.46 5.25
C LEU A 14 20.70 23.04 5.80
N PHE A 15 21.74 22.29 5.48
CA PHE A 15 21.90 20.90 5.91
C PHE A 15 22.13 20.78 7.42
N VAL A 16 22.93 21.67 8.00
CA VAL A 16 23.16 21.69 9.44
C VAL A 16 21.88 22.10 10.18
N LEU A 17 21.23 23.17 9.73
CA LEU A 17 20.03 23.71 10.37
C LEU A 17 18.85 22.72 10.30
N ILE A 18 18.50 22.27 9.10
CA ILE A 18 17.38 21.35 8.86
C ILE A 18 17.73 19.95 9.40
N GLY A 19 19.00 19.54 9.33
CA GLY A 19 19.43 18.24 9.80
C GLY A 19 19.32 18.07 11.31
N ILE A 20 19.73 19.07 12.10
CA ILE A 20 19.62 19.00 13.56
C ILE A 20 18.15 19.03 14.00
N GLU A 21 17.37 19.99 13.52
CA GLU A 21 15.95 20.09 13.90
C GLU A 21 15.12 18.92 13.39
N GLY A 22 15.36 18.51 12.14
CA GLY A 22 14.72 17.36 11.52
C GLY A 22 15.05 16.08 12.28
N PHE A 23 16.29 15.89 12.74
CA PHE A 23 16.68 14.72 13.51
C PHE A 23 16.04 14.71 14.90
N ILE A 24 16.05 15.84 15.60
CA ILE A 24 15.42 15.96 16.93
C ILE A 24 13.91 15.70 16.83
N SER A 25 13.24 16.29 15.84
CA SER A 25 11.81 16.07 15.61
C SER A 25 11.51 14.62 15.21
N PHE A 26 12.36 14.02 14.36
CA PHE A 26 12.24 12.62 13.98
C PHE A 26 12.37 11.69 15.19
N MET A 27 13.41 11.85 16.00
CA MET A 27 13.63 11.02 17.19
C MET A 27 12.55 11.23 18.26
N GLY A 28 12.05 12.47 18.43
CA GLY A 28 10.96 12.77 19.35
C GLY A 28 9.64 12.10 18.96
N ASN A 29 9.36 11.99 17.66
CA ASN A 29 8.14 11.35 17.15
C ASN A 29 8.26 9.82 16.99
N HIS A 30 9.48 9.26 16.95
CA HIS A 30 9.75 7.83 16.72
C HIS A 30 10.59 7.25 17.87
N SER A 31 10.13 7.41 19.11
CA SER A 31 10.83 6.97 20.32
C SER A 31 11.14 5.47 20.35
N TYR A 32 10.39 4.64 19.62
CA TYR A 32 10.62 3.19 19.48
C TYR A 32 12.00 2.84 18.90
N TYR A 33 12.64 3.74 18.17
CA TYR A 33 14.02 3.51 17.69
C TYR A 33 15.01 3.37 18.83
N GLY A 34 14.76 3.99 20.00
CA GLY A 34 15.63 3.87 21.16
C GLY A 34 15.83 2.41 21.57
N GLU A 35 14.74 1.68 21.81
CA GLU A 35 14.81 0.26 22.18
C GLU A 35 15.46 -0.60 21.09
N MET A 36 15.13 -0.35 19.81
CA MET A 36 15.68 -1.11 18.70
C MET A 36 17.20 -0.89 18.52
N VAL A 37 17.65 0.36 18.62
CA VAL A 37 19.06 0.75 18.40
C VAL A 37 19.96 0.29 19.54
N PHE A 38 19.48 0.35 20.79
CA PHE A 38 20.28 -0.03 21.96
C PHE A 38 20.18 -1.52 22.31
N SER A 39 19.35 -2.29 21.60
CA SER A 39 19.27 -3.73 21.75
C SER A 39 20.51 -4.43 21.18
N GLY A 40 21.26 -5.12 22.04
CA GLY A 40 22.40 -5.95 21.65
C GLY A 40 22.04 -7.05 20.64
N LYS A 41 20.78 -7.51 20.64
CA LYS A 41 20.28 -8.52 19.70
C LYS A 41 20.23 -8.01 18.25
N HIS A 42 19.73 -6.80 18.04
CA HIS A 42 19.62 -6.21 16.69
C HIS A 42 21.01 -5.84 16.16
N PHE A 43 21.86 -5.29 17.02
CA PHE A 43 23.25 -5.02 16.68
C PHE A 43 24.02 -6.28 16.28
N THR A 44 23.91 -7.37 17.04
CA THR A 44 24.54 -8.66 16.71
C THR A 44 24.01 -9.25 15.40
N MET A 45 22.72 -9.07 15.10
CA MET A 45 22.14 -9.48 13.83
C MET A 45 22.75 -8.72 12.63
N ILE A 46 22.89 -7.40 12.73
CA ILE A 46 23.53 -6.57 11.69
C ILE A 46 24.99 -7.01 11.49
N LEU A 47 25.72 -7.24 12.59
CA LEU A 47 27.11 -7.70 12.51
C LEU A 47 27.21 -9.08 11.83
N SER A 48 26.31 -10.01 12.16
CA SER A 48 26.25 -11.34 11.53
C SER A 48 25.99 -11.24 10.02
N MET A 49 25.11 -10.34 9.60
CA MET A 49 24.86 -10.05 8.19
C MET A 49 26.12 -9.55 7.49
N LEU A 50 26.82 -8.57 8.09
CA LEU A 50 28.03 -7.99 7.50
C LEU A 50 29.15 -9.03 7.38
N LEU A 51 29.32 -9.90 8.38
CA LEU A 51 30.28 -11.00 8.37
C LEU A 51 29.98 -11.99 7.23
N CYS A 52 28.73 -12.43 7.09
CA CYS A 52 28.33 -13.32 6.02
C CYS A 52 28.41 -12.66 4.64
N ALA A 53 28.09 -11.37 4.54
CA ALA A 53 28.19 -10.60 3.30
C ALA A 53 29.65 -10.37 2.89
N TYR A 54 30.59 -10.38 3.83
CA TYR A 54 32.01 -10.28 3.52
C TYR A 54 32.54 -11.48 2.75
N PHE A 55 31.96 -12.68 2.91
CA PHE A 55 32.43 -13.89 2.23
C PHE A 55 32.45 -13.79 0.68
N PRO A 56 31.35 -13.42 -0.01
CA PRO A 56 31.39 -13.19 -1.46
C PRO A 56 32.24 -11.97 -1.86
N ILE A 57 32.28 -10.91 -1.04
CA ILE A 57 33.09 -9.71 -1.32
C ILE A 57 34.59 -10.00 -1.23
N TYR A 58 35.01 -10.79 -0.24
CA TYR A 58 36.39 -11.23 -0.08
C TYR A 58 36.87 -12.03 -1.30
N TYR A 59 36.03 -12.91 -1.83
CA TYR A 59 36.32 -13.60 -3.09
C TYR A 59 36.50 -12.63 -4.24
N LEU A 60 35.59 -11.65 -4.40
CA LEU A 60 35.75 -10.64 -5.43
C LEU A 60 37.06 -9.86 -5.26
N GLN A 61 37.54 -9.59 -4.04
CA GLN A 61 38.80 -8.86 -3.82
C GLN A 61 40.05 -9.69 -4.11
N LYS A 62 40.03 -11.00 -3.82
CA LYS A 62 41.23 -11.87 -3.81
C LYS A 62 41.35 -12.79 -5.02
N ALA A 63 40.25 -13.14 -5.68
CA ALA A 63 40.28 -14.04 -6.82
C ALA A 63 41.12 -13.46 -7.96
N LYS A 64 42.05 -14.26 -8.49
CA LYS A 64 42.86 -13.87 -9.67
C LYS A 64 41.97 -13.62 -10.90
N THR A 65 40.97 -14.47 -11.10
CA THR A 65 39.97 -14.38 -12.18
C THR A 65 38.57 -14.62 -11.58
N PRO A 66 37.88 -13.56 -11.12
CA PRO A 66 36.55 -13.71 -10.56
C PRO A 66 35.57 -14.23 -11.63
N SER A 67 34.84 -15.28 -11.29
CA SER A 67 33.85 -15.92 -12.16
C SER A 67 32.44 -15.76 -11.59
N PHE A 68 31.44 -15.72 -12.46
CA PHE A 68 30.05 -15.60 -12.05
C PHE A 68 29.58 -16.79 -11.20
N LEU A 69 29.93 -18.02 -11.61
CA LEU A 69 29.64 -19.23 -10.84
C LEU A 69 30.29 -19.19 -9.46
N GLY A 70 31.56 -18.75 -9.39
CA GLY A 70 32.28 -18.62 -8.12
C GLY A 70 31.69 -17.57 -7.18
N LEU A 71 31.11 -16.49 -7.72
CA LEU A 71 30.38 -15.49 -6.94
C LEU A 71 29.03 -16.05 -6.46
N GLY A 72 28.26 -16.70 -7.34
CA GLY A 72 26.96 -17.31 -7.02
C GLY A 72 27.06 -18.32 -5.89
N LEU A 73 28.03 -19.24 -5.95
CA LEU A 73 28.24 -20.23 -4.88
C LEU A 73 28.54 -19.58 -3.51
N ARG A 74 29.25 -18.45 -3.49
CA ARG A 74 29.61 -17.75 -2.24
C ARG A 74 28.49 -16.86 -1.73
N LEU A 75 27.67 -16.30 -2.62
CA LEU A 75 26.40 -15.66 -2.23
C LEU A 75 25.46 -16.69 -1.59
N GLY A 76 25.33 -17.87 -2.19
CA GLY A 76 24.55 -18.97 -1.61
C GLY A 76 25.10 -19.44 -0.26
N GLY A 77 26.42 -19.67 -0.16
CA GLY A 77 27.06 -20.06 1.10
C GLY A 77 26.92 -19.01 2.21
N GLY A 78 27.09 -17.73 1.88
CA GLY A 78 26.90 -16.64 2.83
C GLY A 78 25.44 -16.47 3.27
N LEU A 79 24.47 -16.70 2.37
CA LEU A 79 23.05 -16.69 2.68
C LEU A 79 22.67 -17.83 3.65
N VAL A 80 23.17 -19.05 3.42
CA VAL A 80 22.98 -20.18 4.35
C VAL A 80 23.59 -19.86 5.72
N GLY A 81 24.82 -19.33 5.74
CA GLY A 81 25.47 -18.90 6.98
C GLY A 81 24.70 -17.81 7.73
N PHE A 82 24.15 -16.83 7.01
CA PHE A 82 23.33 -15.78 7.60
C PHE A 82 22.01 -16.34 8.16
N SER A 83 21.29 -17.18 7.41
CA SER A 83 20.02 -17.77 7.88
C SER A 83 20.24 -18.63 9.14
N PHE A 84 21.37 -19.32 9.24
CA PHE A 84 21.78 -20.01 10.47
C PHE A 84 21.99 -19.04 11.64
N LEU A 85 22.85 -18.04 11.49
CA LEU A 85 23.13 -17.07 12.56
C LEU A 85 21.85 -16.33 12.97
N HIS A 86 20.98 -16.04 12.01
CA HIS A 86 19.68 -15.44 12.24
C HIS A 86 18.79 -16.33 13.12
N ALA A 87 18.67 -17.63 12.80
CA ALA A 87 17.90 -18.57 13.61
C ALA A 87 18.48 -18.76 15.01
N TRP A 88 19.81 -18.76 15.13
CA TRP A 88 20.55 -18.89 16.38
C TRP A 88 20.34 -17.68 17.30
N ILE A 89 20.56 -16.46 16.80
CA ILE A 89 20.40 -15.20 17.55
C ILE A 89 18.95 -15.02 18.02
N ASN A 90 17.98 -15.52 17.24
CA ASN A 90 16.56 -15.47 17.60
C ASN A 90 16.09 -16.63 18.49
N GLY A 91 16.95 -17.59 18.83
CA GLY A 91 16.58 -18.72 19.71
C GLY A 91 15.54 -19.67 19.08
N THR A 92 15.45 -19.73 17.76
CA THR A 92 14.41 -20.53 17.05
C THR A 92 14.86 -21.93 16.63
N LEU A 93 16.15 -22.22 16.76
CA LEU A 93 16.74 -23.47 16.26
C LEU A 93 16.57 -24.61 17.27
N LEU A 94 15.70 -25.59 16.98
CA LEU A 94 15.36 -26.70 17.88
C LEU A 94 16.29 -27.92 17.75
N GLY A 95 17.59 -27.69 17.63
CA GLY A 95 18.65 -28.71 17.55
C GLY A 95 19.25 -28.91 16.15
N PHE A 96 20.17 -29.86 16.02
CA PHE A 96 20.97 -30.04 14.80
C PHE A 96 20.15 -30.45 13.56
N GLY A 97 19.07 -31.22 13.71
CA GLY A 97 18.20 -31.58 12.58
C GLY A 97 17.51 -30.36 11.95
N ALA A 98 17.11 -29.38 12.76
CA ALA A 98 16.50 -28.13 12.30
C ALA A 98 17.48 -27.30 11.44
N LEU A 99 18.76 -27.30 11.82
CA LEU A 99 19.84 -26.64 11.06
C LEU A 99 19.99 -27.20 9.64
N LEU A 100 20.04 -28.53 9.51
CA LEU A 100 20.23 -29.19 8.23
C LEU A 100 19.06 -28.93 7.29
N LEU A 101 17.82 -29.04 7.79
CA LEU A 101 16.61 -28.79 7.01
C LEU A 101 16.51 -27.34 6.55
N GLN A 102 16.77 -26.38 7.46
CA GLN A 102 16.77 -24.96 7.11
C GLN A 102 17.82 -24.66 6.03
N SER A 103 19.04 -25.19 6.18
CA SER A 103 20.12 -24.99 5.21
C SER A 103 19.78 -25.56 3.84
N PHE A 104 19.19 -26.77 3.81
CA PHE A 104 18.71 -27.39 2.58
C PHE A 104 17.62 -26.56 1.91
N ASN A 105 16.60 -26.13 2.65
CA ASN A 105 15.49 -25.34 2.13
C ASN A 105 15.98 -24.01 1.54
N VAL A 106 16.84 -23.29 2.27
CA VAL A 106 17.43 -22.03 1.81
C VAL A 106 18.26 -22.24 0.54
N ALA A 107 19.12 -23.26 0.51
CA ALA A 107 19.93 -23.57 -0.66
C ALA A 107 19.09 -23.95 -1.88
N LEU A 108 18.02 -24.73 -1.68
CA LEU A 108 17.08 -25.12 -2.73
C LEU A 108 16.37 -23.91 -3.33
N LEU A 109 15.78 -23.07 -2.47
CA LEU A 109 15.05 -21.87 -2.90
C LEU A 109 15.97 -20.88 -3.63
N TYR A 110 17.20 -20.70 -3.13
CA TYR A 110 18.24 -19.92 -3.80
C TYR A 110 18.57 -20.47 -5.19
N THR A 111 18.79 -21.79 -5.30
CA THR A 111 19.14 -22.47 -6.56
C THR A 111 18.03 -22.34 -7.58
N LEU A 112 16.77 -22.51 -7.17
CA LEU A 112 15.61 -22.34 -8.04
C LEU A 112 15.48 -20.90 -8.55
N GLY A 113 15.62 -19.90 -7.67
CA GLY A 113 15.56 -18.49 -8.05
C GLY A 113 16.64 -18.09 -9.05
N VAL A 114 17.90 -18.46 -8.78
CA VAL A 114 19.03 -18.20 -9.69
C VAL A 114 18.87 -18.94 -11.02
N SER A 115 18.36 -20.18 -10.99
CA SER A 115 18.10 -20.96 -12.21
C SER A 115 17.05 -20.27 -13.08
N LEU A 116 15.95 -19.78 -12.50
CA LEU A 116 14.93 -19.06 -13.26
C LEU A 116 15.50 -17.79 -13.90
N ILE A 117 16.28 -17.00 -13.16
CA ILE A 117 16.93 -15.79 -13.70
C ILE A 117 17.82 -16.14 -14.90
N PHE A 118 18.58 -17.23 -14.80
CA PHE A 118 19.42 -17.73 -15.89
C PHE A 118 18.58 -18.15 -17.10
N LEU A 119 17.47 -18.87 -16.91
CA LEU A 119 16.56 -19.27 -17.99
C LEU A 119 15.94 -18.05 -18.70
N LEU A 120 15.53 -17.04 -17.94
CA LEU A 120 15.00 -15.79 -18.49
C LEU A 120 16.07 -15.02 -19.28
N PHE A 121 17.30 -14.98 -18.77
CA PHE A 121 18.42 -14.37 -19.48
C PHE A 121 18.72 -15.08 -20.80
N VAL A 122 18.71 -16.42 -20.81
CA VAL A 122 18.88 -17.23 -22.03
C VAL A 122 17.79 -16.93 -23.05
N LEU A 123 16.52 -16.88 -22.61
CA LEU A 123 15.40 -16.52 -23.48
C LEU A 123 15.62 -15.15 -24.13
N GLY A 124 16.04 -14.18 -23.33
CA GLY A 124 16.41 -12.85 -23.81
C GLY A 124 17.54 -12.88 -24.83
N ASN A 125 18.62 -13.62 -24.55
CA ASN A 125 19.77 -13.75 -25.45
C ASN A 125 19.36 -14.37 -26.79
N PHE A 126 18.53 -15.42 -26.78
CA PHE A 126 18.01 -16.03 -27.99
C PHE A 126 17.29 -14.99 -28.87
N ILE A 127 16.42 -14.19 -28.28
CA ILE A 127 15.64 -13.15 -28.98
C ILE A 127 16.56 -12.04 -29.51
N VAL A 128 17.43 -11.50 -28.66
CA VAL A 128 18.40 -10.45 -29.02
C VAL A 128 19.28 -10.87 -30.18
N ARG A 129 19.77 -12.11 -30.17
CA ARG A 129 20.63 -12.69 -31.22
C ARG A 129 19.86 -12.88 -32.53
N LYS A 130 18.64 -13.42 -32.47
CA LYS A 130 17.81 -13.65 -33.67
C LYS A 130 17.38 -12.35 -34.33
N LEU A 131 17.03 -11.34 -33.53
CA LEU A 131 16.65 -10.00 -34.01
C LEU A 131 17.86 -9.08 -34.28
N ARG A 132 19.09 -9.51 -33.97
CA ARG A 132 20.33 -8.73 -34.12
C ARG A 132 20.22 -7.33 -33.49
N LEU A 133 19.66 -7.28 -32.27
CA LEU A 133 19.35 -6.01 -31.60
C LEU A 133 20.61 -5.22 -31.24
N PHE A 134 21.60 -5.88 -30.63
CA PHE A 134 22.84 -5.25 -30.18
C PHE A 134 24.04 -5.64 -31.04
N LYS A 135 24.86 -4.64 -31.39
CA LYS A 135 26.09 -4.83 -32.15
C LYS A 135 27.29 -5.12 -31.24
N THR A 136 27.32 -4.47 -30.07
CA THR A 136 28.33 -4.65 -29.02
C THR A 136 27.63 -5.06 -27.73
N ILE A 137 28.25 -5.99 -26.99
CA ILE A 137 27.72 -6.46 -25.72
C ILE A 137 28.55 -5.86 -24.59
N ARG A 138 27.99 -4.88 -23.89
CA ARG A 138 28.53 -4.36 -22.63
C ARG A 138 27.63 -4.78 -21.47
N TRP A 139 27.90 -4.25 -20.28
CA TRP A 139 27.08 -4.49 -19.10
C TRP A 139 25.61 -4.07 -19.31
N GLN A 140 25.37 -2.91 -19.93
CA GLN A 140 24.04 -2.36 -20.20
C GLN A 140 23.25 -3.26 -21.14
N GLU A 141 23.85 -3.69 -22.25
CA GLU A 141 23.20 -4.62 -23.18
C GLU A 141 22.96 -5.99 -22.54
N THR A 142 23.82 -6.43 -21.62
CA THR A 142 23.59 -7.66 -20.83
C THR A 142 22.37 -7.52 -19.93
N LEU A 143 22.21 -6.40 -19.23
CA LEU A 143 21.03 -6.12 -18.43
C LEU A 143 19.76 -6.03 -19.28
N LEU A 144 19.79 -5.30 -20.40
CA LEU A 144 18.65 -5.20 -21.31
C LEU A 144 18.27 -6.55 -21.93
N THR A 145 19.25 -7.42 -22.19
CA THR A 145 19.01 -8.79 -22.66
C THR A 145 18.21 -9.59 -21.62
N PHE A 146 18.57 -9.51 -20.33
CA PHE A 146 17.76 -10.10 -19.26
C PHE A 146 16.34 -9.52 -19.23
N GLY A 147 16.19 -8.19 -19.30
CA GLY A 147 14.89 -7.51 -19.29
C GLY A 147 13.98 -7.94 -20.44
N ILE A 148 14.52 -8.14 -21.65
CA ILE A 148 13.76 -8.61 -22.82
C ILE A 148 13.23 -10.02 -22.55
N GLY A 149 14.05 -10.92 -22.01
CA GLY A 149 13.63 -12.27 -21.65
C GLY A 149 12.55 -12.28 -20.58
N LEU A 150 12.69 -11.44 -19.54
CA LEU A 150 11.70 -11.27 -18.48
C LEU A 150 10.35 -10.80 -19.05
N VAL A 151 10.32 -9.73 -19.84
CA VAL A 151 9.07 -9.19 -20.40
C VAL A 151 8.36 -10.18 -21.31
N VAL A 152 9.11 -10.89 -22.16
CA VAL A 152 8.52 -11.90 -23.05
C VAL A 152 7.89 -13.04 -22.23
N PHE A 153 8.57 -13.46 -21.16
CA PHE A 153 8.01 -14.40 -20.21
C PHE A 153 6.73 -13.88 -19.54
N LEU A 154 6.72 -12.64 -19.05
CA LEU A 154 5.55 -12.02 -18.42
C LEU A 154 4.35 -11.98 -19.37
N VAL A 155 4.55 -11.53 -20.61
CA VAL A 155 3.51 -11.45 -21.64
C VAL A 155 2.98 -12.86 -21.96
N LEU A 156 3.85 -13.86 -22.07
CA LEU A 156 3.44 -15.25 -22.27
C LEU A 156 2.55 -15.73 -21.11
N MET A 157 2.96 -15.52 -19.85
CA MET A 157 2.14 -15.89 -18.69
C MET A 157 0.79 -15.19 -18.72
N GLN A 158 0.76 -13.90 -19.06
CA GLN A 158 -0.47 -13.11 -19.17
C GLN A 158 -1.42 -13.69 -20.22
N ILE A 159 -0.93 -14.03 -21.40
CA ILE A 159 -1.71 -14.66 -22.48
C ILE A 159 -2.29 -16.01 -22.02
N LEU A 160 -1.47 -16.87 -21.41
CA LEU A 160 -1.90 -18.18 -20.92
C LEU A 160 -3.04 -18.07 -19.90
N MET A 161 -2.94 -17.10 -18.97
CA MET A 161 -4.00 -16.82 -17.98
C MET A 161 -5.28 -16.28 -18.63
N GLY A 162 -5.16 -15.38 -19.60
CA GLY A 162 -6.32 -14.78 -20.28
C GLY A 162 -7.10 -15.77 -21.16
N VAL A 163 -6.40 -16.73 -21.76
CA VAL A 163 -7.00 -17.81 -22.58
C VAL A 163 -7.50 -18.98 -21.72
N GLY A 164 -7.10 -19.07 -20.45
CA GLY A 164 -7.59 -20.10 -19.51
C GLY A 164 -6.90 -21.46 -19.64
N ILE A 165 -5.65 -21.48 -20.11
CA ILE A 165 -4.83 -22.70 -20.25
C ILE A 165 -3.63 -22.70 -19.28
N PHE A 166 -3.65 -21.82 -18.28
CA PHE A 166 -2.57 -21.61 -17.34
C PHE A 166 -2.48 -22.74 -16.31
N SER A 167 -1.73 -23.81 -16.59
CA SER A 167 -1.66 -24.98 -15.71
C SER A 167 -0.23 -25.33 -15.31
N SER A 168 -0.07 -25.92 -14.12
CA SER A 168 1.23 -26.38 -13.61
C SER A 168 1.98 -27.26 -14.63
N ARG A 169 1.29 -28.20 -15.28
CA ARG A 169 1.89 -29.09 -16.30
C ARG A 169 2.48 -28.31 -17.47
N LEU A 170 1.74 -27.35 -18.00
CA LEU A 170 2.21 -26.51 -19.10
C LEU A 170 3.42 -25.66 -18.69
N LEU A 171 3.42 -25.11 -17.47
CA LEU A 171 4.54 -24.33 -16.96
C LEU A 171 5.82 -25.17 -16.81
N TRP A 172 5.71 -26.42 -16.36
CA TRP A 172 6.85 -27.35 -16.33
C TRP A 172 7.38 -27.65 -17.73
N ILE A 173 6.50 -27.81 -18.73
CA ILE A 173 6.91 -27.97 -20.14
C ILE A 173 7.65 -26.72 -20.64
N ILE A 174 7.16 -25.52 -20.32
CA ILE A 174 7.81 -24.26 -20.68
C ILE A 174 9.21 -24.18 -20.03
N VAL A 175 9.33 -24.47 -18.74
CA VAL A 175 10.62 -24.46 -18.03
C VAL A 175 11.58 -25.50 -18.60
N ALA A 176 11.11 -26.71 -18.92
CA ALA A 176 11.89 -27.73 -19.59
C ALA A 176 12.37 -27.28 -20.99
N GLY A 177 11.49 -26.64 -21.77
CA GLY A 177 11.83 -26.05 -23.06
C GLY A 177 12.88 -24.95 -22.93
N LEU A 178 12.78 -24.09 -21.91
CA LEU A 178 13.81 -23.09 -21.61
C LEU A 178 15.14 -23.72 -21.18
N ALA A 179 15.11 -24.83 -20.44
CA ALA A 179 16.32 -25.57 -20.08
C ALA A 179 17.02 -26.18 -21.32
N VAL A 180 16.26 -26.76 -22.25
CA VAL A 180 16.77 -27.25 -23.54
C VAL A 180 17.34 -26.10 -24.37
N LEU A 181 16.63 -24.96 -24.43
CA LEU A 181 17.12 -23.76 -25.10
C LEU A 181 18.45 -23.28 -24.49
N SER A 182 18.61 -23.41 -23.17
CA SER A 182 19.82 -23.01 -22.45
C SER A 182 21.02 -23.87 -22.85
N TYR A 183 20.83 -25.16 -23.04
CA TYR A 183 21.86 -26.04 -23.58
C TYR A 183 22.34 -25.58 -24.98
N TRP A 184 21.43 -25.12 -25.85
CA TRP A 184 21.79 -24.63 -27.18
C TRP A 184 22.42 -23.24 -27.19
N GLU A 185 21.96 -22.33 -26.33
CA GLU A 185 22.41 -20.94 -26.30
C GLU A 185 23.66 -20.72 -25.45
N ILE A 186 24.07 -21.65 -24.59
CA ILE A 186 25.20 -21.47 -23.67
C ILE A 186 26.50 -21.03 -24.38
N LYS A 187 26.76 -21.57 -25.58
CA LYS A 187 27.93 -21.22 -26.41
C LYS A 187 27.91 -19.76 -26.89
N HIS A 188 26.74 -19.14 -26.95
CA HIS A 188 26.56 -17.76 -27.39
C HIS A 188 26.63 -16.74 -26.23
N LEU A 189 26.73 -17.20 -24.97
CA LEU A 189 26.79 -16.32 -23.81
C LEU A 189 28.20 -15.76 -23.52
N LYS A 190 29.23 -16.17 -24.27
CA LYS A 190 30.63 -15.80 -24.01
C LYS A 190 30.84 -14.28 -23.93
N ALA A 191 30.25 -13.51 -24.85
CA ALA A 191 30.37 -12.05 -24.85
C ALA A 191 29.75 -11.41 -23.60
N HIS A 192 28.60 -11.93 -23.14
CA HIS A 192 27.98 -11.50 -21.90
C HIS A 192 28.83 -11.85 -20.68
N THR A 193 29.38 -13.07 -20.61
CA THR A 193 30.26 -13.46 -19.50
C THR A 193 31.51 -12.58 -19.41
N GLN A 194 32.08 -12.17 -20.55
CA GLN A 194 33.22 -11.25 -20.58
C GLN A 194 32.83 -9.84 -20.08
N ALA A 195 31.68 -9.32 -20.51
CA ALA A 195 31.17 -8.04 -20.03
C ALA A 195 30.93 -8.05 -18.51
N LEU A 196 30.37 -9.14 -17.97
CA LEU A 196 30.18 -9.34 -16.52
C LEU A 196 31.52 -9.44 -15.77
N SER A 197 32.47 -10.23 -16.28
CA SER A 197 33.81 -10.36 -15.68
C SER A 197 34.56 -9.03 -15.62
N GLN A 198 34.38 -8.16 -16.61
CA GLN A 198 34.97 -6.82 -16.58
C GLN A 198 34.47 -5.98 -15.41
N VAL A 199 33.19 -6.09 -15.03
CA VAL A 199 32.63 -5.39 -13.85
C VAL A 199 33.33 -5.85 -12.56
N PHE A 200 33.64 -7.14 -12.44
CA PHE A 200 34.35 -7.66 -11.27
C PHE A 200 35.79 -7.18 -11.21
N ILE A 201 36.47 -7.06 -12.37
CA ILE A 201 37.82 -6.50 -12.46
C ILE A 201 37.82 -5.01 -12.10
N ASP A 202 36.85 -4.24 -12.62
CA ASP A 202 36.66 -2.82 -12.29
C ASP A 202 36.45 -2.65 -10.78
N PHE A 203 35.61 -3.50 -10.16
CA PHE A 203 35.38 -3.51 -8.72
C PHE A 203 36.66 -3.81 -7.93
N GLN A 204 37.45 -4.81 -8.33
CA GLN A 204 38.73 -5.14 -7.69
C GLN A 204 39.69 -3.95 -7.70
N ALA A 205 39.81 -3.26 -8.83
CA ALA A 205 40.68 -2.10 -8.98
C ALA A 205 40.24 -0.95 -8.06
N LEU A 206 38.93 -0.73 -7.94
CA LEU A 206 38.34 0.28 -7.08
C LEU A 206 38.50 -0.05 -5.59
N ALA A 207 38.26 -1.30 -5.19
CA ALA A 207 38.35 -1.76 -3.80
C ALA A 207 39.78 -1.66 -3.23
N LYS A 208 40.81 -1.72 -4.08
CA LYS A 208 42.22 -1.58 -3.68
C LYS A 208 42.68 -0.13 -3.49
N LYS A 209 41.85 0.88 -3.82
CA LYS A 209 42.24 2.29 -3.67
C LYS A 209 42.20 2.72 -2.19
N PRO A 210 43.29 3.26 -1.62
CA PRO A 210 43.38 3.52 -0.18
C PRO A 210 42.39 4.58 0.34
N LYS A 211 42.04 5.59 -0.46
CA LYS A 211 41.15 6.68 -0.02
C LYS A 211 39.65 6.35 -0.08
N ILE A 212 39.25 5.49 -1.01
CA ILE A 212 37.84 5.30 -1.39
C ILE A 212 37.41 3.82 -1.34
N GLY A 213 38.37 2.89 -1.40
CA GLY A 213 38.10 1.45 -1.49
C GLY A 213 37.25 0.91 -0.34
N TRP A 214 37.43 1.42 0.89
CA TRP A 214 36.63 1.00 2.04
C TRP A 214 35.15 1.38 1.91
N ILE A 215 34.81 2.52 1.30
CA ILE A 215 33.42 2.96 1.06
C ILE A 215 32.75 2.03 0.05
N ILE A 216 33.46 1.69 -1.02
CA ILE A 216 32.98 0.78 -2.06
C ILE A 216 32.71 -0.61 -1.49
N VAL A 217 33.59 -1.08 -0.60
CA VAL A 217 33.39 -2.35 0.12
C VAL A 217 32.17 -2.27 1.03
N LEU A 218 32.00 -1.17 1.79
CA LEU A 218 30.84 -0.98 2.65
C LEU A 218 29.52 -0.96 1.87
N LEU A 219 29.45 -0.25 0.74
CA LEU A 219 28.27 -0.23 -0.13
C LEU A 219 27.96 -1.61 -0.71
N ALA A 220 29.00 -2.38 -1.08
CA ALA A 220 28.84 -3.75 -1.54
C ALA A 220 28.35 -4.69 -0.43
N LEU A 221 28.86 -4.53 0.80
CA LEU A 221 28.38 -5.27 1.97
C LEU A 221 26.91 -4.97 2.24
N CYS A 222 26.50 -3.69 2.25
CA CYS A 222 25.10 -3.31 2.42
C CYS A 222 24.20 -3.85 1.28
N SER A 223 24.71 -3.90 0.04
CA SER A 223 23.97 -4.46 -1.10
C SER A 223 23.72 -5.96 -0.96
N VAL A 224 24.74 -6.72 -0.52
CA VAL A 224 24.60 -8.16 -0.22
C VAL A 224 23.74 -8.37 1.03
N GLY A 225 23.89 -7.51 2.04
CA GLY A 225 23.07 -7.49 3.24
C GLY A 225 21.58 -7.31 2.95
N TYR A 226 21.25 -6.44 2.01
CA TYR A 226 19.88 -6.23 1.55
C TYR A 226 19.31 -7.50 0.94
N PHE A 227 20.13 -8.21 0.14
CA PHE A 227 19.76 -9.50 -0.41
C PHE A 227 19.54 -10.55 0.69
N TYR A 228 20.43 -10.65 1.68
CA TYR A 228 20.34 -11.66 2.74
C TYR A 228 19.16 -11.45 3.69
N PHE A 229 18.99 -10.23 4.20
CA PHE A 229 17.83 -9.91 5.03
C PHE A 229 16.54 -10.15 4.24
N GLY A 230 16.46 -9.65 3.02
CA GLY A 230 15.25 -9.77 2.22
C GLY A 230 14.90 -11.20 1.85
N PHE A 231 15.89 -12.02 1.48
CA PHE A 231 15.65 -13.43 1.21
C PHE A 231 15.14 -14.15 2.46
N ASP A 232 15.80 -13.96 3.61
CA ASP A 232 15.39 -14.61 4.86
C ASP A 232 13.98 -14.16 5.29
N HIS A 233 13.66 -12.87 5.18
CA HIS A 233 12.34 -12.32 5.53
C HIS A 233 11.24 -12.76 4.56
N SER A 234 11.57 -12.95 3.28
CA SER A 234 10.64 -13.47 2.28
C SER A 234 10.33 -14.96 2.44
N TYR A 235 11.12 -15.72 3.22
CA TYR A 235 10.84 -17.11 3.54
C TYR A 235 9.79 -17.25 4.67
N ILE A 236 8.56 -16.92 4.32
CA ILE A 236 7.38 -17.02 5.19
C ILE A 236 6.22 -17.65 4.42
N PRO A 237 5.31 -18.41 5.04
CA PRO A 237 4.11 -18.86 4.36
C PRO A 237 3.09 -17.71 4.40
N TYR A 238 2.41 -17.48 3.28
CA TYR A 238 1.46 -16.38 3.11
C TYR A 238 0.31 -16.28 4.12
N PRO A 239 -0.14 -17.34 4.82
CA PRO A 239 -1.22 -17.16 5.78
C PRO A 239 -0.88 -16.23 6.93
N THR A 240 0.36 -15.70 7.03
CA THR A 240 0.92 -15.12 8.24
C THR A 240 1.52 -13.71 8.11
N ALA A 241 1.42 -13.10 6.93
CA ALA A 241 1.77 -11.69 6.73
C ALA A 241 0.58 -10.81 7.15
N ARG A 242 0.48 -10.51 8.45
CA ARG A 242 -0.51 -9.58 9.01
C ARG A 242 -0.55 -8.29 8.16
N ASP A 243 -1.74 -7.97 7.64
CA ASP A 243 -2.14 -6.65 7.11
C ASP A 243 -1.52 -6.17 5.77
N ALA A 244 -0.55 -6.88 5.19
CA ALA A 244 0.34 -6.28 4.20
C ALA A 244 0.21 -6.81 2.75
N ASN A 245 -0.63 -7.80 2.47
CA ASN A 245 -0.73 -8.31 1.10
C ASN A 245 -2.15 -8.16 0.57
N HIS A 246 -2.43 -7.00 -0.02
CA HIS A 246 -3.68 -6.71 -0.73
C HIS A 246 -3.91 -7.67 -1.92
N GLU A 247 -4.93 -7.36 -2.72
CA GLU A 247 -5.27 -7.93 -4.03
C GLU A 247 -4.08 -8.48 -4.85
N TYR A 248 -2.90 -7.86 -4.73
CA TYR A 248 -1.65 -8.18 -5.43
C TYR A 248 -1.12 -9.62 -5.29
N MET A 249 -1.37 -10.31 -4.18
CA MET A 249 -1.02 -11.74 -4.04
C MET A 249 -2.25 -12.65 -4.15
N TYR A 250 -3.43 -12.12 -3.85
CA TYR A 250 -4.71 -12.82 -3.97
C TYR A 250 -4.99 -13.23 -5.40
N THR A 251 -5.06 -12.23 -6.27
CA THR A 251 -5.45 -12.36 -7.67
C THR A 251 -4.55 -13.35 -8.41
N PRO A 252 -3.20 -13.28 -8.32
CA PRO A 252 -2.36 -14.28 -8.97
C PRO A 252 -2.49 -15.68 -8.36
N LYS A 253 -2.75 -15.81 -7.04
CA LYS A 253 -2.99 -17.11 -6.40
C LYS A 253 -4.27 -17.76 -6.94
N VAL A 254 -5.39 -17.03 -6.94
CA VAL A 254 -6.68 -17.54 -7.43
C VAL A 254 -6.58 -17.92 -8.90
N ILE A 255 -5.96 -17.08 -9.73
CA ILE A 255 -5.76 -17.38 -11.16
C ILE A 255 -4.90 -18.64 -11.35
N ALA A 256 -3.83 -18.79 -10.56
CA ALA A 256 -2.97 -19.97 -10.58
C ALA A 256 -3.72 -21.26 -10.18
N GLU A 257 -4.59 -21.19 -9.18
CA GLU A 257 -5.34 -22.34 -8.67
C GLU A 257 -6.48 -22.77 -9.61
N HIS A 258 -7.07 -21.84 -10.36
CA HIS A 258 -8.21 -22.11 -11.23
C HIS A 258 -7.89 -22.18 -12.73
N GLY A 259 -6.62 -22.11 -13.10
CA GLY A 259 -6.21 -22.31 -14.49
C GLY A 259 -6.36 -21.07 -15.40
N GLY A 260 -6.73 -19.92 -14.84
CA GLY A 260 -7.06 -18.71 -15.58
C GLY A 260 -8.05 -17.81 -14.86
N ILE A 261 -8.54 -16.80 -15.57
CA ILE A 261 -9.51 -15.83 -15.06
C ILE A 261 -10.87 -16.50 -14.82
N LEU A 262 -11.48 -16.23 -13.66
CA LEU A 262 -12.80 -16.74 -13.30
C LEU A 262 -13.90 -15.88 -13.95
N ARG A 263 -14.16 -16.13 -15.24
CA ARG A 263 -15.18 -15.39 -16.02
C ARG A 263 -16.57 -15.55 -15.39
N GLY A 264 -17.28 -14.43 -15.21
CA GLY A 264 -18.60 -14.40 -14.57
C GLY A 264 -18.59 -14.35 -13.04
N ASN A 265 -17.41 -14.33 -12.41
CA ASN A 265 -17.26 -14.10 -10.97
C ASN A 265 -17.33 -12.61 -10.62
N ALA A 266 -17.56 -12.37 -9.34
CA ALA A 266 -17.79 -11.09 -8.71
C ALA A 266 -16.56 -10.46 -8.04
N GLY A 267 -15.51 -11.25 -7.79
CA GLY A 267 -14.31 -10.80 -7.08
C GLY A 267 -13.22 -10.23 -7.98
N ALA A 268 -12.12 -9.76 -7.37
CA ALA A 268 -10.95 -9.20 -8.06
C ALA A 268 -10.32 -10.14 -9.12
N ALA A 269 -10.52 -11.45 -9.00
CA ALA A 269 -10.04 -12.46 -9.96
C ALA A 269 -10.91 -12.60 -11.23
N SER A 270 -11.92 -11.74 -11.41
CA SER A 270 -12.76 -11.68 -12.62
C SER A 270 -12.14 -10.87 -13.76
N ALA A 271 -11.15 -10.01 -13.46
CA ALA A 271 -10.50 -9.14 -14.42
C ALA A 271 -9.15 -9.69 -14.90
N MET A 272 -8.66 -9.15 -16.02
CA MET A 272 -7.32 -9.45 -16.51
C MET A 272 -6.29 -8.97 -15.49
N PRO A 273 -5.37 -9.84 -15.03
CA PRO A 273 -4.38 -9.44 -14.03
C PRO A 273 -3.36 -8.47 -14.65
N TYR A 274 -2.86 -7.52 -13.84
CA TYR A 274 -1.68 -6.72 -14.19
C TYR A 274 -0.50 -7.59 -14.65
N LEU A 275 0.37 -7.04 -15.51
CA LEU A 275 1.46 -7.80 -16.14
C LEU A 275 2.35 -8.54 -15.13
N TRP A 276 2.72 -7.90 -14.02
CA TRP A 276 3.61 -8.50 -13.01
C TRP A 276 2.96 -9.65 -12.23
N HIS A 277 1.62 -9.70 -12.13
CA HIS A 277 0.92 -10.84 -11.53
C HIS A 277 1.22 -12.15 -12.27
N GLY A 278 1.53 -12.10 -13.58
CA GLY A 278 1.92 -13.30 -14.33
C GLY A 278 3.18 -13.96 -13.77
N PHE A 279 4.11 -13.17 -13.22
CA PHE A 279 5.32 -13.70 -12.57
C PHE A 279 4.98 -14.44 -11.28
N ILE A 280 4.08 -13.86 -10.48
CA ILE A 280 3.67 -14.39 -9.18
C ILE A 280 2.79 -15.63 -9.37
N ALA A 281 1.82 -15.58 -10.28
CA ALA A 281 0.95 -16.70 -10.63
C ALA A 281 1.77 -17.89 -11.15
N PHE A 282 2.84 -17.61 -11.92
CA PHE A 282 3.79 -18.63 -12.35
C PHE A 282 4.41 -19.34 -11.15
N ALA A 283 4.90 -18.59 -10.17
CA ALA A 283 5.54 -19.16 -8.99
C ALA A 283 4.57 -20.07 -8.20
N PHE A 284 3.32 -19.64 -8.01
CA PHE A 284 2.28 -20.45 -7.38
C PHE A 284 2.03 -21.77 -8.12
N SER A 285 1.80 -21.71 -9.44
CA SER A 285 1.46 -22.90 -10.23
C SER A 285 2.65 -23.83 -10.47
N PHE A 286 3.84 -23.29 -10.70
CA PHE A 286 5.05 -24.06 -10.93
C PHE A 286 5.43 -24.88 -9.70
N PHE A 287 5.35 -24.29 -8.51
CA PHE A 287 5.78 -24.93 -7.27
C PHE A 287 4.73 -25.85 -6.63
N ALA A 288 3.45 -25.74 -7.03
CA ALA A 288 2.35 -26.51 -6.45
C ALA A 288 2.60 -28.03 -6.34
N PRO A 289 3.19 -28.73 -7.34
CA PRO A 289 3.48 -30.17 -7.23
C PRO A 289 4.53 -30.52 -6.18
N LEU A 290 5.42 -29.57 -5.83
CA LEU A 290 6.55 -29.78 -4.92
C LEU A 290 6.18 -29.51 -3.45
N THR A 291 5.08 -28.78 -3.19
CA THR A 291 4.69 -28.36 -1.84
C THR A 291 4.56 -29.52 -0.85
N LYS A 292 3.89 -30.61 -1.23
CA LYS A 292 3.71 -31.79 -0.36
C LYS A 292 5.02 -32.54 -0.09
N PHE A 293 5.92 -32.58 -1.08
CA PHE A 293 7.19 -33.31 -0.99
C PHE A 293 8.23 -32.54 -0.17
N LEU A 294 8.33 -31.23 -0.35
CA LEU A 294 9.35 -30.39 0.28
C LEU A 294 8.90 -29.78 1.62
N ASN A 295 7.62 -29.87 1.98
CA ASN A 295 7.03 -29.15 3.12
C ASN A 295 7.26 -27.63 3.06
N ILE A 296 7.30 -27.05 1.86
CA ILE A 296 7.40 -25.61 1.62
C ILE A 296 6.11 -25.17 0.94
N ALA A 297 5.39 -24.22 1.52
CA ALA A 297 4.19 -23.67 0.91
C ALA A 297 4.52 -23.01 -0.45
N LYS A 298 3.67 -23.23 -1.46
CA LYS A 298 3.76 -22.54 -2.75
C LYS A 298 3.77 -21.01 -2.59
N ASP A 299 3.05 -20.55 -1.58
CA ASP A 299 3.03 -19.19 -1.05
C ASP A 299 4.42 -18.65 -0.70
N SER A 300 5.23 -19.41 0.04
CA SER A 300 6.60 -19.02 0.37
C SER A 300 7.47 -18.89 -0.88
N PHE A 301 7.32 -19.80 -1.83
CA PHE A 301 8.05 -19.71 -3.09
C PHE A 301 7.61 -18.47 -3.89
N ALA A 302 6.31 -18.18 -3.99
CA ALA A 302 5.81 -16.98 -4.68
C ALA A 302 6.32 -15.69 -4.03
N VAL A 303 6.36 -15.63 -2.70
CA VAL A 303 6.86 -14.47 -1.95
C VAL A 303 8.36 -14.26 -2.21
N ILE A 304 9.17 -15.31 -2.10
CA ILE A 304 10.61 -15.28 -2.43
C ILE A 304 10.85 -14.90 -3.89
N MET A 305 10.02 -15.40 -4.81
CA MET A 305 10.16 -15.05 -6.22
C MET A 305 9.88 -13.57 -6.44
N ASN A 306 8.83 -13.01 -5.84
CA ASN A 306 8.55 -11.58 -5.95
C ASN A 306 9.65 -10.71 -5.30
N PHE A 307 10.28 -11.18 -4.22
CA PHE A 307 11.44 -10.52 -3.59
C PHE A 307 12.59 -10.23 -4.58
N TRP A 308 12.82 -11.07 -5.59
CA TRP A 308 13.85 -10.83 -6.62
C TRP A 308 13.63 -9.54 -7.41
N SER A 309 12.41 -8.99 -7.45
CA SER A 309 12.16 -7.69 -8.06
C SER A 309 12.97 -6.56 -7.42
N GLY A 310 13.14 -6.56 -6.09
CA GLY A 310 13.99 -5.60 -5.38
C GLY A 310 15.47 -5.77 -5.72
N VAL A 311 15.93 -7.02 -5.91
CA VAL A 311 17.29 -7.32 -6.38
C VAL A 311 17.50 -6.80 -7.80
N PHE A 312 16.49 -6.93 -8.68
CA PHE A 312 16.55 -6.36 -10.02
C PHE A 312 16.66 -4.83 -9.95
N VAL A 313 15.83 -4.16 -9.15
CA VAL A 313 15.93 -2.70 -8.97
C VAL A 313 17.32 -2.27 -8.50
N LEU A 314 17.93 -3.00 -7.55
CA LEU A 314 19.29 -2.73 -7.09
C LEU A 314 20.33 -2.85 -8.21
N LEU A 315 20.38 -3.98 -8.90
CA LEU A 315 21.38 -4.25 -9.94
C LEU A 315 21.22 -3.33 -11.16
N LEU A 316 19.97 -3.14 -11.60
CA LEU A 316 19.62 -2.28 -12.72
C LEU A 316 19.84 -0.81 -12.37
N GLY A 317 19.47 -0.42 -11.14
CA GLY A 317 19.70 0.91 -10.60
C GLY A 317 21.18 1.26 -10.65
N ILE A 318 22.08 0.41 -10.11
CA ILE A 318 23.53 0.63 -10.17
C ILE A 318 24.02 0.78 -11.63
N GLY A 319 23.49 -0.04 -12.55
CA GLY A 319 23.77 0.07 -13.98
C GLY A 319 23.34 1.42 -14.58
N LEU A 320 22.14 1.89 -14.22
CA LEU A 320 21.59 3.18 -14.62
C LEU A 320 22.40 4.36 -14.07
N LEU A 321 22.82 4.30 -12.80
CA LEU A 321 23.68 5.33 -12.19
C LEU A 321 25.01 5.48 -12.95
N ARG A 322 25.62 4.37 -13.39
CA ARG A 322 26.84 4.40 -14.22
C ARG A 322 26.57 5.02 -15.60
N GLU A 323 25.46 4.63 -16.22
CA GLU A 323 25.11 5.05 -17.59
C GLU A 323 24.79 6.55 -17.66
N ILE A 324 24.11 7.10 -16.65
CA ILE A 324 23.76 8.52 -16.65
C ILE A 324 24.96 9.44 -16.44
N LEU A 325 25.92 9.06 -15.60
CA LEU A 325 27.16 9.85 -15.43
C LEU A 325 27.95 9.90 -16.75
N THR A 326 27.93 8.80 -17.50
CA THR A 326 28.53 8.75 -18.84
C THR A 326 27.83 9.74 -19.79
N PHE A 327 26.51 9.91 -19.66
CA PHE A 327 25.74 10.88 -20.45
C PHE A 327 26.05 12.33 -20.12
N PHE A 328 26.51 12.68 -18.92
CA PHE A 328 26.80 14.06 -18.55
C PHE A 328 28.26 14.50 -18.77
N ARG A 329 29.20 13.56 -18.88
CA ARG A 329 30.63 13.81 -19.16
C ARG A 329 30.89 14.72 -20.36
N LYS A 330 31.66 15.82 -20.25
CA LYS A 330 31.98 16.76 -21.35
C LYS A 330 32.51 16.03 -22.61
N PRO A 331 32.08 16.43 -23.84
CA PRO A 331 32.57 15.79 -25.05
C PRO A 331 34.04 16.15 -25.27
N GLN A 332 34.83 15.19 -25.73
CA GLN A 332 36.27 15.33 -26.02
C GLN A 332 36.56 16.54 -26.93
N LYS A 333 37.57 17.33 -26.56
CA LYS A 333 38.45 17.95 -27.55
C LYS A 333 39.66 17.03 -27.72
N ASP A 334 40.15 16.87 -28.94
CA ASP A 334 41.11 15.83 -29.38
C ASP A 334 42.49 15.80 -28.64
N GLN A 335 42.70 16.61 -27.60
CA GLN A 335 43.99 16.73 -26.90
C GLN A 335 43.93 16.59 -25.36
N GLU A 336 42.77 16.39 -24.72
CA GLU A 336 42.69 16.29 -23.25
C GLU A 336 42.65 14.85 -22.73
N LYS A 337 43.40 14.57 -21.64
CA LYS A 337 43.35 13.30 -20.90
C LYS A 337 41.90 13.00 -20.52
N PRO A 338 41.46 11.72 -20.57
CA PRO A 338 40.09 11.37 -20.27
C PRO A 338 39.70 11.82 -18.85
N GLU A 339 38.75 12.76 -18.72
CA GLU A 339 38.11 13.04 -17.42
C GLU A 339 37.45 11.73 -16.95
N SER A 340 37.93 11.19 -15.82
CA SER A 340 37.36 9.99 -15.20
C SER A 340 36.01 10.33 -14.55
N VAL A 341 35.02 9.46 -14.72
CA VAL A 341 33.71 9.56 -14.04
C VAL A 341 33.89 9.86 -12.55
N SER A 342 33.10 10.80 -12.02
CA SER A 342 33.08 11.13 -10.60
C SER A 342 32.79 9.90 -9.75
N GLN A 343 33.81 9.44 -9.00
CA GLN A 343 33.66 8.34 -8.04
C GLN A 343 32.78 8.78 -6.87
N THR A 344 32.91 10.04 -6.43
CA THR A 344 32.12 10.62 -5.34
C THR A 344 30.62 10.59 -5.65
N SER A 345 30.24 11.06 -6.84
CA SER A 345 28.83 11.11 -7.28
C SER A 345 28.25 9.71 -7.43
N PHE A 346 28.99 8.78 -8.05
CA PHE A 346 28.56 7.39 -8.16
C PHE A 346 28.31 6.74 -6.79
N MET A 347 29.20 6.94 -5.81
CA MET A 347 29.04 6.39 -4.47
C MET A 347 27.84 6.98 -3.73
N ILE A 348 27.60 8.30 -3.86
CA ILE A 348 26.43 8.93 -3.23
C ILE A 348 25.14 8.42 -3.86
N GLY A 349 25.11 8.28 -5.19
CA GLY A 349 23.99 7.65 -5.89
C GLY A 349 23.70 6.23 -5.40
N TRP A 350 24.74 5.40 -5.30
CA TRP A 350 24.61 4.03 -4.80
C TRP A 350 24.16 4.01 -3.34
N GLY A 351 24.69 4.89 -2.49
CA GLY A 351 24.27 5.05 -1.10
C GLY A 351 22.79 5.45 -0.98
N LEU A 352 22.33 6.43 -1.77
CA LEU A 352 20.92 6.86 -1.79
C LEU A 352 19.99 5.76 -2.32
N LEU A 353 20.43 4.98 -3.31
CA LEU A 353 19.67 3.84 -3.83
C LEU A 353 19.50 2.75 -2.76
N ILE A 354 20.57 2.38 -2.04
CA ILE A 354 20.51 1.42 -0.93
C ILE A 354 19.62 1.97 0.20
N LEU A 355 19.81 3.22 0.59
CA LEU A 355 19.00 3.87 1.63
C LEU A 355 17.52 3.83 1.29
N TRP A 356 17.18 4.08 0.04
CA TRP A 356 15.81 3.97 -0.42
C TRP A 356 15.29 2.54 -0.33
N LEU A 357 16.03 1.57 -0.86
CA LEU A 357 15.64 0.14 -0.82
C LEU A 357 15.51 -0.39 0.61
N THR A 358 16.30 0.12 1.55
CA THR A 358 16.29 -0.27 2.97
C THR A 358 15.37 0.60 3.84
N SER A 359 14.82 1.68 3.28
CA SER A 359 13.94 2.60 4.01
C SER A 359 12.61 1.96 4.39
N GLY A 360 11.85 2.66 5.25
CA GLY A 360 10.42 2.49 5.49
C GLY A 360 9.71 1.67 4.44
N MET A 361 9.43 2.36 3.34
CA MET A 361 8.71 1.86 2.18
C MET A 361 9.52 0.88 1.33
N GLY A 362 10.82 1.07 1.10
CA GLY A 362 11.59 0.15 0.26
C GLY A 362 11.68 -1.26 0.84
N ALA A 363 11.96 -1.34 2.14
CA ALA A 363 12.01 -2.58 2.90
C ALA A 363 10.59 -3.11 3.15
N PHE A 364 9.62 -2.25 3.46
CA PHE A 364 8.22 -2.68 3.66
C PHE A 364 7.65 -3.33 2.40
N LEU A 365 7.77 -2.68 1.23
CA LEU A 365 7.27 -3.18 -0.05
C LEU A 365 7.82 -4.54 -0.45
N LEU A 366 8.91 -4.98 0.16
CA LEU A 366 9.63 -6.18 -0.22
C LEU A 366 9.67 -7.24 0.88
N PHE A 367 9.82 -6.83 2.14
CA PHE A 367 10.00 -7.72 3.29
C PHE A 367 8.71 -7.96 4.06
N VAL A 368 7.75 -7.03 4.01
CA VAL A 368 6.53 -7.08 4.82
C VAL A 368 5.28 -7.19 3.94
N ASP A 369 5.20 -6.35 2.91
CA ASP A 369 4.04 -6.02 2.09
C ASP A 369 4.15 -6.56 0.65
N ASN A 370 5.34 -7.08 0.31
CA ASN A 370 5.71 -7.83 -0.91
C ASN A 370 4.88 -7.51 -2.17
N LYS A 371 4.75 -6.23 -2.50
CA LYS A 371 3.88 -5.78 -3.60
C LYS A 371 4.53 -5.90 -4.96
N THR A 372 3.70 -5.80 -6.00
CA THR A 372 4.14 -5.80 -7.40
C THR A 372 4.94 -4.54 -7.78
N ASP A 373 5.00 -3.55 -6.91
CA ASP A 373 5.58 -2.24 -7.15
C ASP A 373 7.08 -2.22 -7.41
N MET A 374 7.84 -3.12 -6.78
CA MET A 374 9.26 -3.29 -7.11
C MET A 374 9.43 -3.92 -8.50
N GLY A 375 8.47 -4.74 -8.93
CA GLY A 375 8.39 -5.24 -10.30
C GLY A 375 8.11 -4.14 -11.33
N VAL A 376 7.14 -3.27 -11.03
CA VAL A 376 6.84 -2.07 -11.83
C VAL A 376 8.10 -1.20 -11.95
N LEU A 377 8.77 -0.95 -10.83
CA LEU A 377 9.97 -0.14 -10.82
C LEU A 377 11.13 -0.79 -11.58
N ALA A 378 11.30 -2.11 -11.52
CA ALA A 378 12.29 -2.80 -12.34
C ALA A 378 12.05 -2.56 -13.84
N LEU A 379 10.79 -2.64 -14.30
CA LEU A 379 10.41 -2.32 -15.68
C LEU A 379 10.67 -0.85 -16.03
N THR A 380 10.34 0.07 -15.12
CA THR A 380 10.65 1.51 -15.29
C THR A 380 12.16 1.74 -15.41
N VAL A 381 12.97 1.13 -14.54
CA VAL A 381 14.44 1.28 -14.58
C VAL A 381 15.02 0.70 -15.87
N PHE A 382 14.49 -0.41 -16.41
CA PHE A 382 14.86 -0.89 -17.75
C PHE A 382 14.54 0.13 -18.84
N ALA A 383 13.35 0.74 -18.78
CA ALA A 383 12.91 1.73 -19.74
C ALA A 383 13.82 2.96 -19.74
N ILE A 384 14.19 3.44 -18.55
CA ILE A 384 15.10 4.56 -18.36
C ILE A 384 16.51 4.18 -18.81
N LEU A 385 17.03 3.00 -18.44
CA LEU A 385 18.36 2.53 -18.85
C LEU A 385 18.49 2.49 -20.38
N ALA A 386 17.52 1.89 -21.08
CA ALA A 386 17.49 1.89 -22.54
C ALA A 386 17.41 3.31 -23.12
N GLY A 387 16.60 4.18 -22.51
CA GLY A 387 16.44 5.57 -22.90
C GLY A 387 17.74 6.38 -22.78
N ILE A 388 18.41 6.30 -21.63
CA ILE A 388 19.70 7.00 -21.40
C ILE A 388 20.80 6.41 -22.30
N THR A 389 20.84 5.10 -22.53
CA THR A 389 21.77 4.50 -23.50
C THR A 389 21.51 5.04 -24.92
N ALA A 390 20.25 5.25 -25.32
CA ALA A 390 19.96 5.92 -26.59
C ALA A 390 20.49 7.35 -26.64
N LEU A 391 20.33 8.10 -25.54
CA LEU A 391 20.84 9.48 -25.41
C LEU A 391 22.38 9.53 -25.47
N ASN A 392 23.08 8.57 -24.89
CA ASN A 392 24.54 8.43 -25.01
C ASN A 392 24.98 8.25 -26.47
N HIS A 393 24.30 7.39 -27.22
CA HIS A 393 24.57 7.20 -28.65
C HIS A 393 24.25 8.44 -29.50
N PHE A 394 23.31 9.29 -29.08
CA PHE A 394 23.10 10.60 -29.73
C PHE A 394 24.28 11.55 -29.50
N ARG A 395 24.90 11.49 -28.33
CA ARG A 395 25.97 12.40 -27.92
C ARG A 395 27.33 12.10 -28.55
N GLU A 396 27.70 10.83 -28.67
CA GLU A 396 29.01 10.40 -29.22
C GLU A 396 29.19 10.71 -30.73
N LYS A 397 28.14 11.13 -31.43
CA LYS A 397 28.09 11.28 -32.89
C LYS A 397 28.63 12.59 -33.46
N THR A 398 29.42 13.36 -32.73
CA THR A 398 30.18 14.48 -33.31
C THR A 398 31.46 14.07 -34.05
N ALA A 399 31.87 12.78 -34.09
CA ALA A 399 33.20 12.40 -34.64
C ALA A 399 33.31 11.08 -35.44
N ASN A 400 32.29 10.64 -36.21
CA ASN A 400 32.27 9.45 -37.09
C ASN A 400 31.94 8.09 -36.43
N ALA A 401 30.68 7.62 -36.60
CA ALA A 401 30.24 6.23 -36.93
C ALA A 401 28.80 5.88 -36.47
N SER A 402 28.07 5.21 -37.38
CA SER A 402 26.83 4.42 -37.22
C SER A 402 25.49 5.11 -36.89
N ARG A 403 24.79 5.59 -37.93
CA ARG A 403 23.38 6.04 -37.87
C ARG A 403 22.34 4.97 -37.39
N ASN A 404 22.71 3.71 -37.12
CA ASN A 404 21.76 2.59 -37.11
C ASN A 404 21.20 2.11 -35.75
N ASP A 405 21.81 2.39 -34.60
CA ASP A 405 21.40 1.71 -33.35
C ASP A 405 20.54 2.56 -32.39
N THR A 406 20.58 3.90 -32.47
CA THR A 406 19.81 4.79 -31.57
C THR A 406 18.29 4.56 -31.60
N PRO A 407 17.63 4.39 -32.77
CA PRO A 407 16.20 4.10 -32.80
C PRO A 407 15.84 2.79 -32.08
N LYS A 408 16.73 1.78 -32.10
CA LYS A 408 16.48 0.48 -31.45
C LYS A 408 16.34 0.64 -29.93
N TYR A 409 17.27 1.36 -29.30
CA TYR A 409 17.22 1.61 -27.85
C TYR A 409 16.01 2.45 -27.45
N LEU A 410 15.60 3.42 -28.28
CA LEU A 410 14.36 4.18 -28.06
C LEU A 410 13.12 3.28 -28.17
N ILE A 411 13.04 2.38 -29.15
CA ILE A 411 11.95 1.42 -29.26
C ILE A 411 11.91 0.52 -28.02
N ILE A 412 13.05 -0.01 -27.58
CA ILE A 412 13.16 -0.82 -26.37
C ILE A 412 12.67 -0.03 -25.14
N SER A 413 13.10 1.23 -24.99
CA SER A 413 12.65 2.13 -23.93
C SER A 413 11.13 2.33 -23.94
N ALA A 414 10.55 2.64 -25.11
CA ALA A 414 9.11 2.83 -25.29
C ALA A 414 8.29 1.58 -24.92
N VAL A 415 8.78 0.41 -25.33
CA VAL A 415 8.17 -0.88 -25.05
C VAL A 415 8.20 -1.19 -23.54
N PHE A 416 9.34 -1.00 -22.87
CA PHE A 416 9.41 -1.19 -21.41
C PHE A 416 8.53 -0.22 -20.63
N PHE A 417 8.41 1.05 -21.07
CA PHE A 417 7.48 2.00 -20.47
C PHE A 417 6.02 1.57 -20.61
N ALA A 418 5.63 1.05 -21.78
CA ALA A 418 4.30 0.46 -21.98
C ALA A 418 4.05 -0.75 -21.07
N PHE A 419 5.05 -1.59 -20.85
CA PHE A 419 4.93 -2.72 -19.93
C PHE A 419 4.90 -2.29 -18.45
N ALA A 420 5.62 -1.24 -18.06
CA ALA A 420 5.54 -0.67 -16.73
C ALA A 420 4.12 -0.13 -16.44
N THR A 421 3.48 0.55 -17.39
CA THR A 421 2.09 1.03 -17.24
C THR A 421 1.05 -0.10 -17.26
N MET A 422 1.32 -1.19 -17.97
CA MET A 422 0.51 -2.42 -17.89
C MET A 422 0.69 -3.16 -16.56
N ALA A 423 1.84 -3.02 -15.91
CA ALA A 423 2.08 -3.56 -14.58
C ALA A 423 1.39 -2.69 -13.50
N LYS A 424 1.42 -1.37 -13.64
CA LYS A 424 0.63 -0.44 -12.79
C LYS A 424 0.44 0.91 -13.49
N PRO A 425 -0.78 1.47 -13.56
CA PRO A 425 -1.04 2.74 -14.25
C PRO A 425 -0.21 3.93 -13.73
N THR A 426 0.19 3.91 -12.45
CA THR A 426 0.97 5.00 -11.84
C THR A 426 2.38 5.17 -12.43
N ALA A 427 2.92 4.15 -13.11
CA ALA A 427 4.16 4.28 -13.89
C ALA A 427 4.06 5.30 -15.04
N PHE A 428 2.86 5.78 -15.37
CA PHE A 428 2.65 6.84 -16.36
C PHE A 428 3.41 8.12 -16.00
N ILE A 429 3.60 8.44 -14.72
CA ILE A 429 4.39 9.61 -14.29
C ILE A 429 5.82 9.52 -14.83
N ASP A 430 6.43 8.34 -14.84
CA ASP A 430 7.80 8.13 -15.34
C ASP A 430 7.90 8.33 -16.86
N ILE A 431 6.86 7.95 -17.59
CA ILE A 431 6.72 8.23 -19.03
C ILE A 431 6.69 9.73 -19.27
N VAL A 432 5.89 10.47 -18.49
CA VAL A 432 5.80 11.93 -18.59
C VAL A 432 7.16 12.57 -18.34
N ILE A 433 7.85 12.19 -17.27
CA ILE A 433 9.19 12.74 -16.94
C ILE A 433 10.19 12.48 -18.07
N PHE A 434 10.24 11.24 -18.59
CA PHE A 434 11.14 10.92 -19.69
C PHE A 434 10.76 11.65 -20.99
N GLY A 435 9.47 11.79 -21.28
CA GLY A 435 8.97 12.57 -22.41
C GLY A 435 9.34 14.06 -22.31
N LEU A 436 9.21 14.65 -21.12
CA LEU A 436 9.64 16.03 -20.84
C LEU A 436 11.16 16.18 -21.02
N LEU A 437 11.96 15.22 -20.54
CA LEU A 437 13.41 15.20 -20.75
C LEU A 437 13.75 15.18 -22.25
N LEU A 438 13.14 14.28 -23.03
CA LEU A 438 13.35 14.18 -24.48
C LEU A 438 12.97 15.48 -25.19
N LEU A 439 11.80 16.05 -24.86
CA LEU A 439 11.33 17.32 -25.42
C LEU A 439 12.28 18.47 -25.09
N GLY A 440 12.73 18.57 -23.84
CA GLY A 440 13.65 19.61 -23.40
C GLY A 440 15.02 19.51 -24.06
N LEU A 441 15.54 18.28 -24.25
CA LEU A 441 16.79 18.03 -24.97
C LEU A 441 16.69 18.42 -26.45
N LEU A 442 15.53 18.18 -27.08
CA LEU A 442 15.25 18.61 -28.45
C LEU A 442 15.15 20.13 -28.59
N THR A 443 14.50 20.79 -27.63
CA THR A 443 14.13 22.21 -27.72
C THR A 443 14.89 23.06 -26.70
N ASN A 444 14.38 23.18 -25.48
CA ASN A 444 15.01 23.80 -24.33
C ASN A 444 14.19 23.56 -23.03
N ALA A 445 14.76 23.99 -21.91
CA ALA A 445 14.14 23.94 -20.59
C ALA A 445 12.77 24.63 -20.51
N LEU A 446 12.55 25.74 -21.23
CA LEU A 446 11.29 26.49 -21.17
C LEU A 446 10.13 25.72 -21.81
N ALA A 447 10.38 25.10 -22.97
CA ALA A 447 9.40 24.23 -23.62
C ALA A 447 9.07 23.02 -22.75
N SER A 448 10.08 22.36 -22.19
CA SER A 448 9.88 21.23 -21.26
C SER A 448 9.04 21.63 -20.05
N PHE A 449 9.33 22.77 -19.43
CA PHE A 449 8.58 23.24 -18.27
C PHE A 449 7.15 23.64 -18.63
N GLY A 450 6.95 24.35 -19.76
CA GLY A 450 5.62 24.68 -20.27
C GLY A 450 4.77 23.44 -20.56
N ALA A 451 5.38 22.38 -21.14
CA ALA A 451 4.71 21.10 -21.34
C ALA A 451 4.34 20.40 -20.01
N GLY A 452 5.20 20.47 -18.99
CA GLY A 452 4.86 19.96 -17.66
C GLY A 452 3.64 20.66 -17.06
N ILE A 453 3.55 21.98 -17.19
CA ILE A 453 2.39 22.78 -16.76
C ILE A 453 1.13 22.43 -17.58
N LEU A 454 1.26 22.21 -18.89
CA LEU A 454 0.15 21.75 -19.74
C LEU A 454 -0.43 20.42 -19.25
N VAL A 455 0.44 19.46 -18.94
CA VAL A 455 0.01 18.15 -18.41
C VAL A 455 -0.71 18.34 -17.08
N LEU A 456 -0.17 19.15 -16.16
CA LEU A 456 -0.82 19.48 -14.89
C LEU A 456 -2.19 20.13 -15.08
N GLY A 457 -2.30 21.07 -16.04
CA GLY A 457 -3.57 21.70 -16.40
C GLY A 457 -4.58 20.73 -16.99
N ALA A 458 -4.13 19.80 -17.85
CA ALA A 458 -4.96 18.73 -18.39
C ALA A 458 -5.48 17.79 -17.29
N MET A 459 -4.64 17.43 -16.31
CA MET A 459 -5.08 16.66 -15.13
C MET A 459 -6.13 17.44 -14.33
N GLY A 460 -5.96 18.75 -14.16
CA GLY A 460 -6.98 19.62 -13.53
C GLY A 460 -8.33 19.66 -14.27
N ILE A 461 -8.37 19.37 -15.57
CA ILE A 461 -9.62 19.28 -16.34
C ILE A 461 -10.19 17.86 -16.29
N LEU A 462 -9.33 16.85 -16.46
CA LEU A 462 -9.73 15.43 -16.49
C LEU A 462 -10.07 14.87 -15.10
N GLN A 463 -9.59 15.52 -14.04
CA GLN A 463 -9.82 15.18 -12.63
C GLN A 463 -9.54 13.70 -12.27
N PRO A 464 -8.38 13.12 -12.64
CA PRO A 464 -8.08 11.75 -12.24
C PRO A 464 -7.75 11.66 -10.74
N LEU A 465 -8.14 10.56 -10.11
CA LEU A 465 -7.78 10.22 -8.73
C LEU A 465 -8.05 11.39 -7.76
N PHE A 466 -7.03 11.90 -7.06
CA PHE A 466 -7.15 12.95 -6.03
C PHE A 466 -7.10 14.38 -6.57
N THR A 467 -7.03 14.57 -7.90
CA THR A 467 -6.80 15.90 -8.49
C THR A 467 -7.82 16.95 -8.02
N ALA A 468 -9.06 16.53 -7.76
CA ALA A 468 -10.15 17.41 -7.34
C ALA A 468 -9.89 18.07 -5.98
N ALA A 469 -9.08 17.44 -5.12
CA ALA A 469 -8.68 17.99 -3.83
C ALA A 469 -7.63 19.11 -3.96
N PHE A 470 -6.89 19.17 -5.08
CA PHE A 470 -5.73 20.06 -5.24
C PHE A 470 -5.91 21.12 -6.33
N ILE A 471 -6.51 20.76 -7.47
CA ILE A 471 -6.63 21.61 -8.66
C ILE A 471 -8.08 21.65 -9.11
N SER A 472 -8.72 22.81 -9.04
CA SER A 472 -10.06 22.99 -9.60
C SER A 472 -10.02 23.00 -11.13
N PRO A 473 -11.11 22.63 -11.84
CA PRO A 473 -11.17 22.72 -13.30
C PRO A 473 -10.88 24.13 -13.84
N ALA A 474 -11.27 25.17 -13.10
CA ALA A 474 -10.95 26.56 -13.43
C ALA A 474 -9.44 26.83 -13.37
N LEU A 475 -8.76 26.38 -12.31
CA LEU A 475 -7.31 26.47 -12.20
C LEU A 475 -6.62 25.64 -13.29
N GLY A 476 -7.14 24.45 -13.60
CA GLY A 476 -6.66 23.60 -14.70
C GLY A 476 -6.66 24.32 -16.06
N LYS A 477 -7.74 25.04 -16.39
CA LYS A 477 -7.82 25.87 -17.62
C LYS A 477 -6.77 26.99 -17.63
N ILE A 478 -6.56 27.68 -16.51
CA ILE A 478 -5.53 28.72 -16.37
C ILE A 478 -4.13 28.14 -16.59
N LEU A 479 -3.85 26.98 -15.99
CA LEU A 479 -2.57 26.28 -16.17
C LEU A 479 -2.35 25.87 -17.63
N ILE A 480 -3.39 25.44 -18.36
CA ILE A 480 -3.27 25.16 -19.79
C ILE A 480 -2.85 26.40 -20.58
N ILE A 481 -3.47 27.56 -20.31
CA ILE A 481 -3.13 28.81 -21.01
C ILE A 481 -1.68 29.20 -20.73
N ILE A 482 -1.27 29.22 -19.46
CA ILE A 482 0.10 29.57 -19.05
C ILE A 482 1.11 28.59 -19.65
N GLY A 483 0.86 27.29 -19.50
CA GLY A 483 1.71 26.23 -20.05
C GLY A 483 1.83 26.31 -21.56
N GLY A 484 0.74 26.60 -22.26
CA GLY A 484 0.69 26.78 -23.72
C GLY A 484 1.55 27.94 -24.20
N ILE A 485 1.45 29.11 -23.54
CA ILE A 485 2.27 30.28 -23.86
C ILE A 485 3.77 29.96 -23.65
N LEU A 486 4.14 29.40 -22.50
CA LEU A 486 5.53 29.05 -22.20
C LEU A 486 6.08 28.00 -23.17
N PHE A 487 5.26 27.00 -23.52
CA PHE A 487 5.60 25.96 -24.48
C PHE A 487 5.85 26.54 -25.88
N LEU A 488 4.95 27.40 -26.38
CA LEU A 488 5.10 28.05 -27.68
C LEU A 488 6.35 28.93 -27.74
N ILE A 489 6.59 29.78 -26.72
CA ILE A 489 7.81 30.60 -26.64
C ILE A 489 9.06 29.71 -26.62
N GLY A 490 9.02 28.62 -25.85
CA GLY A 490 10.10 27.64 -25.79
C GLY A 490 10.37 27.01 -27.15
N ILE A 491 9.35 26.55 -27.86
CA ILE A 491 9.47 25.95 -29.19
C ILE A 491 10.03 26.95 -30.20
N VAL A 492 9.48 28.16 -30.28
CA VAL A 492 9.95 29.20 -31.22
C VAL A 492 11.43 29.51 -30.97
N ARG A 493 11.83 29.69 -29.71
CA ARG A 493 13.25 29.87 -29.34
C ARG A 493 14.13 28.67 -29.71
N GLY A 494 13.60 27.45 -29.61
CA GLY A 494 14.29 26.23 -30.02
C GLY A 494 14.55 26.20 -31.53
N PHE A 495 13.52 26.50 -32.33
CA PHE A 495 13.61 26.55 -33.80
C PHE A 495 14.59 27.62 -34.30
N ILE A 496 14.56 28.82 -33.70
CA ILE A 496 15.46 29.92 -34.06
C ILE A 496 16.93 29.53 -33.84
N LYS A 497 17.23 28.64 -32.89
CA LYS A 497 18.60 28.24 -32.56
C LYS A 497 19.25 27.20 -33.50
N LYS A 498 18.60 26.87 -34.64
CA LYS A 498 19.09 25.99 -35.73
C LYS A 498 20.03 24.87 -35.25
N GLN A 499 19.51 23.90 -34.49
CA GLN A 499 20.27 22.68 -34.24
C GLN A 499 20.33 21.86 -35.54
N ALA A 500 21.54 21.57 -36.03
CA ALA A 500 21.79 20.88 -37.31
C ALA A 500 21.14 19.48 -37.45
N HIS A 501 20.61 18.92 -36.35
CA HIS A 501 20.01 17.58 -36.30
C HIS A 501 18.57 17.56 -35.75
N PHE A 502 17.91 18.72 -35.64
CA PHE A 502 16.57 18.86 -35.07
C PHE A 502 15.53 17.91 -35.71
N GLY A 503 15.46 17.85 -37.04
CA GLY A 503 14.49 16.99 -37.73
C GLY A 503 14.69 15.48 -37.48
N LEU A 504 15.95 15.04 -37.36
CA LEU A 504 16.26 13.64 -37.05
C LEU A 504 15.92 13.29 -35.60
N GLN A 505 16.20 14.19 -34.65
CA GLN A 505 15.85 14.01 -33.24
C GLN A 505 14.32 14.05 -33.04
N LEU A 506 13.61 14.94 -33.73
CA LEU A 506 12.15 15.01 -33.72
C LEU A 506 11.51 13.72 -34.22
N LYS A 507 12.00 13.17 -35.35
CA LYS A 507 11.56 11.86 -35.88
C LYS A 507 11.72 10.75 -34.84
N ASN A 508 12.83 10.74 -34.12
CA ASN A 508 13.12 9.71 -33.12
C ASN A 508 12.24 9.83 -31.86
N ILE A 509 11.91 11.05 -31.43
CA ILE A 509 10.98 11.29 -30.31
C ILE A 509 9.55 10.89 -30.69
N PHE A 510 9.12 11.23 -31.91
CA PHE A 510 7.81 10.82 -32.42
C PHE A 510 7.72 9.30 -32.56
N LEU A 511 8.79 8.66 -33.05
CA LEU A 511 8.90 7.19 -33.10
C LEU A 511 8.80 6.58 -31.70
N TRP A 512 9.49 7.12 -30.70
CA TRP A 512 9.38 6.66 -29.31
C TRP A 512 7.94 6.73 -28.80
N GLY A 513 7.25 7.85 -29.03
CA GLY A 513 5.85 8.04 -28.65
C GLY A 513 4.89 7.06 -29.36
N ILE A 514 5.03 6.89 -30.68
CA ILE A 514 4.23 5.93 -31.44
C ILE A 514 4.48 4.51 -30.94
N CYS A 515 5.73 4.09 -30.78
CA CYS A 515 6.05 2.74 -30.34
C CYS A 515 5.48 2.44 -28.94
N MET A 516 5.46 3.43 -28.04
CA MET A 516 4.85 3.29 -26.73
C MET A 516 3.33 3.07 -26.87
N LEU A 517 2.64 3.92 -27.64
CA LEU A 517 1.19 3.80 -27.85
C LEU A 517 0.81 2.50 -28.57
N VAL A 518 1.53 2.12 -29.62
CA VAL A 518 1.32 0.86 -30.36
C VAL A 518 1.54 -0.34 -29.45
N SER A 519 2.55 -0.32 -28.58
CA SER A 519 2.78 -1.40 -27.61
C SER A 519 1.60 -1.52 -26.64
N MET A 520 1.11 -0.41 -26.09
CA MET A 520 -0.08 -0.42 -25.24
C MET A 520 -1.31 -0.92 -26.01
N LEU A 521 -1.51 -0.50 -27.27
CA LEU A 521 -2.61 -0.97 -28.11
C LEU A 521 -2.54 -2.48 -28.39
N ILE A 522 -1.36 -3.03 -28.71
CA ILE A 522 -1.19 -4.45 -29.03
C ILE A 522 -1.42 -5.33 -27.79
N PHE A 523 -0.85 -4.96 -26.65
CA PHE A 523 -0.82 -5.84 -25.48
C PHE A 523 -1.95 -5.57 -24.47
N LYS A 524 -2.45 -4.33 -24.37
CA LYS A 524 -3.57 -3.96 -23.49
C LYS A 524 -4.89 -3.81 -24.26
N GLY A 525 -4.85 -3.34 -25.50
CA GLY A 525 -6.03 -3.05 -26.32
C GLY A 525 -6.99 -4.24 -26.53
N PRO A 526 -6.53 -5.45 -26.91
CA PRO A 526 -7.41 -6.61 -27.06
C PRO A 526 -8.23 -6.91 -25.80
N TRP A 527 -7.65 -6.73 -24.62
CA TRP A 527 -8.33 -7.04 -23.35
C TRP A 527 -9.35 -5.97 -22.96
N VAL A 528 -9.01 -4.70 -23.17
CA VAL A 528 -9.95 -3.60 -22.95
C VAL A 528 -11.14 -3.73 -23.93
N LEU A 529 -10.88 -4.13 -25.18
CA LEU A 529 -11.92 -4.39 -26.18
C LEU A 529 -12.79 -5.59 -25.82
N ILE A 530 -12.20 -6.74 -25.46
CA ILE A 530 -12.96 -7.92 -25.01
C ILE A 530 -13.85 -7.54 -23.83
N ARG A 531 -13.33 -6.77 -22.88
CA ARG A 531 -14.12 -6.29 -21.74
C ARG A 531 -15.27 -5.39 -22.17
N GLN A 532 -15.04 -4.35 -22.96
CA GLN A 532 -16.11 -3.46 -23.44
C GLN A 532 -17.18 -4.19 -24.27
N VAL A 533 -16.77 -5.19 -25.05
CA VAL A 533 -17.67 -6.01 -25.86
C VAL A 533 -18.47 -6.99 -25.00
N VAL A 534 -17.84 -7.61 -23.98
CA VAL A 534 -18.49 -8.62 -23.11
C VAL A 534 -19.34 -7.98 -22.00
N GLU A 535 -18.92 -6.82 -21.48
CA GLU A 535 -19.54 -6.16 -20.32
C GLU A 535 -20.51 -5.05 -20.71
N GLN A 536 -20.14 -4.20 -21.69
CA GLN A 536 -20.89 -2.96 -21.99
C GLN A 536 -21.69 -3.00 -23.29
N ASN A 537 -21.58 -4.08 -24.10
CA ASN A 537 -22.21 -4.22 -25.42
C ASN A 537 -22.02 -3.03 -26.39
N GLN A 538 -21.08 -2.10 -26.11
CA GLN A 538 -20.80 -0.89 -26.90
C GLN A 538 -19.32 -0.53 -26.83
N ILE A 539 -18.75 -0.09 -27.96
CA ILE A 539 -17.36 0.40 -28.03
C ILE A 539 -17.41 1.94 -28.07
N LYS A 540 -16.95 2.59 -27.00
CA LYS A 540 -16.78 4.06 -26.94
C LYS A 540 -15.30 4.43 -27.16
N PRO A 541 -14.93 5.05 -28.30
CA PRO A 541 -13.53 5.30 -28.65
C PRO A 541 -12.77 6.19 -27.65
N ALA A 542 -13.43 7.20 -27.06
CA ALA A 542 -12.82 8.09 -26.08
C ALA A 542 -12.48 7.36 -24.77
N GLU A 543 -13.40 6.52 -24.28
CA GLU A 543 -13.22 5.71 -23.08
C GLU A 543 -12.20 4.58 -23.30
N LEU A 544 -12.12 4.04 -24.51
CA LEU A 544 -11.10 3.08 -24.92
C LEU A 544 -9.69 3.69 -24.81
N ILE A 545 -9.49 4.92 -25.31
CA ILE A 545 -8.18 5.60 -25.21
C ILE A 545 -7.84 5.91 -23.75
N GLN A 546 -8.82 6.40 -22.98
CA GLN A 546 -8.61 6.73 -21.56
C GLN A 546 -8.26 5.49 -20.73
N SER A 547 -9.00 4.39 -20.92
CA SER A 547 -8.77 3.12 -20.22
C SER A 547 -7.45 2.44 -20.60
N ILE A 548 -7.01 2.58 -21.86
CA ILE A 548 -5.70 2.11 -22.31
C ILE A 548 -4.58 2.90 -21.65
N ILE A 549 -4.64 4.24 -21.61
CA ILE A 549 -3.53 5.09 -21.15
C ILE A 549 -3.48 5.25 -19.62
N LEU A 550 -4.60 5.58 -18.98
CA LEU A 550 -4.64 5.98 -17.57
C LEU A 550 -5.16 4.88 -16.63
N GLY A 551 -5.52 3.71 -17.19
CA GLY A 551 -6.33 2.74 -16.45
C GLY A 551 -7.79 3.20 -16.38
N GLN A 552 -8.68 2.35 -15.86
CA GLN A 552 -10.13 2.60 -15.88
C GLN A 552 -10.49 4.00 -15.38
N ALA A 553 -11.09 4.80 -16.24
CA ALA A 553 -12.12 5.75 -15.86
C ALA A 553 -13.44 5.14 -16.36
N SER A 554 -14.28 4.60 -15.49
CA SER A 554 -15.67 4.37 -15.90
C SER A 554 -16.35 5.72 -15.82
N SER A 555 -16.67 6.27 -16.97
CA SER A 555 -17.57 7.41 -17.11
C SER A 555 -18.91 7.12 -16.44
N ASN A 556 -19.53 8.17 -15.91
CA ASN A 556 -20.88 8.17 -15.37
C ASN A 556 -21.86 7.49 -16.33
N LEU A 557 -22.56 6.46 -15.84
CA LEU A 557 -23.72 5.85 -16.50
C LEU A 557 -24.95 6.11 -15.63
N SER A 558 -25.25 7.40 -15.39
CA SER A 558 -26.51 7.81 -14.74
C SER A 558 -27.62 8.20 -15.73
N ASP A 559 -27.35 8.32 -17.04
CA ASP A 559 -28.31 8.98 -17.95
C ASP A 559 -28.80 8.14 -19.13
N GLN A 560 -28.82 6.80 -19.07
CA GLN A 560 -29.55 6.01 -20.08
C GLN A 560 -30.47 4.95 -19.46
N LYS A 561 -31.72 5.35 -19.31
CA LYS A 561 -32.91 4.49 -19.19
C LYS A 561 -33.00 3.56 -20.40
N ASP A 562 -33.22 2.28 -20.13
CA ASP A 562 -34.28 1.43 -20.70
C ASP A 562 -33.84 -0.02 -21.03
N LYS A 563 -34.46 -0.95 -20.27
CA LYS A 563 -34.83 -2.33 -20.61
C LYS A 563 -33.76 -3.30 -21.16
N ASN A 564 -33.25 -4.18 -20.29
CA ASN A 564 -33.70 -5.57 -20.18
C ASN A 564 -32.75 -6.40 -19.30
N SER A 565 -33.38 -7.22 -18.47
CA SER A 565 -32.82 -8.14 -17.49
C SER A 565 -31.79 -9.12 -18.04
N SER A 566 -30.61 -9.14 -17.43
CA SER A 566 -29.98 -10.38 -16.93
C SER A 566 -28.62 -10.05 -16.31
N LEU A 567 -28.45 -10.42 -15.03
CA LEU A 567 -27.20 -10.66 -14.32
C LEU A 567 -25.95 -9.85 -14.73
N LYS A 568 -25.38 -9.17 -13.74
CA LYS A 568 -24.02 -8.55 -13.67
C LYS A 568 -24.12 -7.03 -13.91
N GLU A 569 -23.43 -6.17 -13.17
CA GLU A 569 -21.98 -6.20 -12.98
C GLU A 569 -21.53 -5.53 -11.69
N ILE A 570 -20.35 -5.96 -11.25
CA ILE A 570 -19.68 -5.45 -10.07
C ILE A 570 -18.84 -4.25 -10.42
N LYS A 571 -19.10 -3.21 -9.63
CA LYS A 571 -18.42 -1.93 -9.56
C LYS A 571 -16.89 -2.12 -9.57
N PRO A 572 -16.13 -1.42 -10.43
CA PRO A 572 -14.71 -1.24 -10.20
C PRO A 572 -14.51 -0.41 -8.93
N LEU A 573 -13.68 -0.91 -8.01
CA LEU A 573 -13.34 -0.27 -6.72
C LEU A 573 -12.77 1.16 -6.87
N LEU A 574 -12.27 1.53 -8.06
CA LEU A 574 -11.54 2.78 -8.32
C LEU A 574 -12.36 3.93 -8.95
N ALA A 575 -13.60 3.72 -9.38
CA ALA A 575 -14.41 4.78 -10.02
C ALA A 575 -15.68 5.17 -9.24
N GLN A 576 -16.05 4.40 -8.20
CA GLN A 576 -17.06 4.83 -7.21
C GLN A 576 -16.58 5.99 -6.31
N GLN A 577 -15.34 6.44 -6.47
CA GLN A 577 -14.58 7.18 -5.48
C GLN A 577 -14.70 8.72 -5.56
N THR A 578 -15.53 9.26 -6.46
CA THR A 578 -15.78 10.71 -6.60
C THR A 578 -17.23 11.08 -6.29
N GLY A 579 -17.70 10.73 -5.09
CA GLY A 579 -18.84 11.40 -4.48
C GLY A 579 -18.39 12.76 -3.96
N GLY A 580 -18.86 13.85 -4.58
CA GLY A 580 -18.67 15.19 -4.05
C GLY A 580 -19.35 15.36 -2.69
N LEU A 581 -18.83 16.29 -1.88
CA LEU A 581 -19.36 16.66 -0.56
C LEU A 581 -20.88 16.99 -0.58
N GLU A 582 -21.44 17.35 -1.74
CA GLU A 582 -22.88 17.62 -1.93
C GLU A 582 -23.78 16.41 -1.65
N SER A 583 -23.29 15.17 -1.75
CA SER A 583 -24.14 13.98 -1.53
C SER A 583 -24.48 13.73 -0.07
N LEU A 584 -23.79 14.37 0.87
CA LEU A 584 -24.08 14.28 2.31
C LEU A 584 -25.25 15.18 2.74
N GLU A 585 -25.52 16.26 2.00
CA GLU A 585 -26.53 17.26 2.35
C GLU A 585 -27.95 16.86 1.93
N THR A 586 -28.11 16.11 0.84
CA THR A 586 -29.43 15.63 0.37
C THR A 586 -29.88 14.36 1.08
N GLN A 587 -28.94 13.57 1.61
CA GLN A 587 -29.21 12.23 2.17
C GLN A 587 -30.02 12.28 3.46
N ARG A 588 -29.86 13.34 4.26
CA ARG A 588 -30.46 13.44 5.59
C ARG A 588 -31.95 13.80 5.60
N VAL A 589 -32.40 14.60 4.62
CA VAL A 589 -33.84 14.91 4.44
C VAL A 589 -34.59 13.68 3.93
N ILE A 590 -33.89 12.84 3.18
CA ILE A 590 -34.35 11.52 2.71
C ILE A 590 -34.44 10.57 3.92
N ASP A 591 -33.38 10.42 4.72
CA ASP A 591 -33.34 9.56 5.92
C ASP A 591 -34.50 9.80 6.90
N SER A 592 -34.80 11.06 7.22
CA SER A 592 -35.87 11.41 8.16
C SER A 592 -37.28 11.14 7.60
N ASN A 593 -37.46 11.26 6.28
CA ASN A 593 -38.73 10.96 5.63
C ASN A 593 -38.96 9.44 5.49
N TYR A 594 -37.89 8.65 5.33
CA TYR A 594 -37.98 7.19 5.26
C TYR A 594 -38.16 6.51 6.61
N LEU A 595 -37.53 7.03 7.69
CA LEU A 595 -37.76 6.53 9.04
C LEU A 595 -39.25 6.63 9.43
N ASN A 596 -39.96 7.64 8.91
CA ASN A 596 -41.39 7.82 9.09
C ASN A 596 -42.27 7.02 8.11
N GLN A 597 -41.73 6.57 6.96
CA GLN A 597 -42.41 5.72 5.98
C GLN A 597 -42.19 4.21 6.20
N ALA A 598 -41.38 3.79 7.17
CA ALA A 598 -41.16 2.39 7.55
C ALA A 598 -42.39 1.76 8.27
N THR A 599 -43.60 2.17 7.90
CA THR A 599 -44.86 1.63 8.39
C THR A 599 -45.28 0.46 7.51
N SER A 600 -44.93 -0.75 7.96
CA SER A 600 -45.39 -2.11 7.59
C SER A 600 -44.23 -3.07 7.26
N ASP A 601 -43.28 -3.24 8.18
CA ASP A 601 -42.32 -4.36 8.07
C ASP A 601 -43.10 -5.68 8.16
N LEU A 602 -43.10 -6.44 7.06
CA LEU A 602 -43.59 -7.81 7.02
C LEU A 602 -42.74 -8.66 7.96
N ASN A 603 -43.38 -9.49 8.78
CA ASN A 603 -42.62 -10.43 9.61
C ASN A 603 -41.88 -11.45 8.73
N TYR A 604 -40.89 -12.14 9.30
CA TYR A 604 -40.03 -13.09 8.56
C TYR A 604 -40.81 -14.09 7.67
N HIS A 605 -41.90 -14.66 8.18
CA HIS A 605 -42.71 -15.63 7.45
C HIS A 605 -43.49 -14.99 6.30
N GLN A 606 -44.02 -13.78 6.51
CA GLN A 606 -44.67 -12.98 5.47
C GLN A 606 -43.67 -12.56 4.39
N CYS A 607 -42.50 -12.08 4.80
CA CYS A 607 -41.44 -11.65 3.90
C CYS A 607 -40.92 -12.77 2.99
N LYS A 608 -40.84 -14.01 3.49
CA LYS A 608 -40.44 -15.19 2.68
C LYS A 608 -41.47 -15.55 1.60
N ALA A 609 -42.73 -15.20 1.79
CA ALA A 609 -43.82 -15.48 0.85
C ALA A 609 -43.99 -14.35 -0.19
N GLU A 610 -43.58 -13.13 0.15
CA GLU A 610 -43.64 -11.96 -0.72
C GLU A 610 -42.69 -12.09 -1.94
N LYS A 611 -43.13 -11.63 -3.11
CA LYS A 611 -42.27 -11.48 -4.29
C LYS A 611 -42.13 -10.00 -4.62
N PHE A 612 -40.92 -9.49 -4.49
CA PHE A 612 -40.59 -8.14 -4.92
C PHE A 612 -40.04 -8.15 -6.34
N ASP A 613 -40.40 -7.14 -7.13
CA ASP A 613 -39.69 -6.88 -8.38
C ASP A 613 -38.37 -6.11 -8.13
N GLU A 614 -37.54 -5.99 -9.16
CA GLU A 614 -36.23 -5.31 -9.02
C GLU A 614 -36.37 -3.80 -8.80
N ALA A 615 -37.47 -3.19 -9.26
CA ALA A 615 -37.73 -1.75 -9.06
C ALA A 615 -38.13 -1.46 -7.60
N ASP A 616 -38.95 -2.32 -7.00
CA ASP A 616 -39.40 -2.25 -5.61
C ASP A 616 -38.26 -2.45 -4.60
N LEU A 617 -37.30 -3.33 -4.95
CA LEU A 617 -36.10 -3.56 -4.16
C LEU A 617 -35.09 -2.43 -4.32
N THR A 618 -35.03 -1.74 -5.46
CA THR A 618 -34.05 -0.65 -5.66
C THR A 618 -34.58 0.73 -5.33
N ALA A 619 -35.91 0.87 -5.21
CA ALA A 619 -36.55 2.08 -4.74
C ALA A 619 -35.96 2.50 -3.39
N ASN A 620 -35.70 3.80 -3.26
CA ASN A 620 -35.30 4.45 -2.00
C ASN A 620 -33.91 4.07 -1.48
N LEU A 621 -33.15 3.25 -2.22
CA LEU A 621 -31.75 2.99 -1.90
C LEU A 621 -30.93 4.28 -1.99
N GLN A 622 -29.94 4.35 -1.11
CA GLN A 622 -29.10 5.51 -0.92
C GLN A 622 -27.67 5.19 -1.33
N LYS A 623 -26.89 6.24 -1.56
CA LYS A 623 -25.45 6.09 -1.76
C LYS A 623 -24.74 6.24 -0.43
N ALA A 624 -23.73 5.41 -0.20
CA ALA A 624 -22.92 5.45 1.00
C ALA A 624 -22.36 6.88 1.24
N PRO A 625 -22.50 7.45 2.45
CA PRO A 625 -21.86 8.72 2.79
C PRO A 625 -20.34 8.53 2.85
N GLY A 626 -19.57 9.43 2.25
CA GLY A 626 -18.10 9.31 2.15
C GLY A 626 -17.62 8.52 0.92
N SER A 627 -16.31 8.34 0.79
CA SER A 627 -15.73 7.50 -0.28
C SER A 627 -14.44 6.87 0.23
N ALA A 628 -14.11 5.68 -0.29
CA ALA A 628 -12.84 5.00 0.05
C ALA A 628 -11.63 5.91 -0.20
N VAL A 629 -11.70 6.84 -1.18
CA VAL A 629 -10.65 7.83 -1.47
C VAL A 629 -10.59 8.94 -0.44
N ASN A 630 -11.72 9.47 0.01
CA ASN A 630 -11.73 10.48 1.08
C ASN A 630 -11.29 9.86 2.41
N GLU A 631 -11.69 8.62 2.68
CA GLU A 631 -11.28 7.87 3.85
C GLU A 631 -9.79 7.50 3.79
N ASP A 632 -9.26 7.10 2.63
CA ASP A 632 -7.82 6.89 2.44
C ASP A 632 -7.04 8.20 2.55
N PHE A 633 -7.59 9.32 2.07
CA PHE A 633 -6.99 10.65 2.27
C PHE A 633 -6.93 11.00 3.77
N GLY A 634 -8.02 10.81 4.50
CA GLY A 634 -8.07 10.97 5.96
C GLY A 634 -7.13 10.03 6.69
N ARG A 635 -6.98 8.80 6.19
CA ARG A 635 -6.10 7.76 6.72
C ARG A 635 -4.63 8.13 6.53
N TYR A 636 -4.20 8.44 5.32
CA TYR A 636 -2.76 8.57 5.01
C TYR A 636 -2.23 9.99 5.11
N ILE A 637 -3.07 10.99 4.90
CA ILE A 637 -2.66 12.40 4.82
C ILE A 637 -3.19 13.18 6.03
N GLY A 638 -4.34 12.78 6.56
CA GLY A 638 -5.03 13.47 7.63
C GLY A 638 -5.86 14.64 7.08
N PHE A 639 -6.98 14.93 7.76
CA PHE A 639 -7.78 16.14 7.56
C PHE A 639 -7.40 17.19 8.62
N GLY A 640 -7.64 18.47 8.33
CA GLY A 640 -7.29 19.58 9.24
C GLY A 640 -5.85 20.13 9.07
N ARG A 641 -5.23 20.57 10.18
CA ARG A 641 -3.99 21.36 10.19
C ARG A 641 -2.90 20.76 11.10
N ARG A 642 -1.64 20.98 10.74
CA ARG A 642 -0.48 20.77 11.59
C ARG A 642 0.03 22.10 12.14
N ALA A 643 0.18 22.18 13.46
CA ALA A 643 0.82 23.32 14.12
C ALA A 643 2.35 23.18 14.08
N PHE A 644 3.03 24.20 13.57
CA PHE A 644 4.48 24.33 13.65
C PHE A 644 4.86 25.43 14.62
N PRO A 645 5.76 25.17 15.59
CA PRO A 645 6.21 26.21 16.51
C PRO A 645 6.94 27.32 15.75
N LYS A 646 6.69 28.56 16.16
CA LYS A 646 7.39 29.77 15.65
C LYS A 646 8.78 29.96 16.26
N THR A 647 9.22 29.02 17.09
CA THR A 647 10.54 28.96 17.70
C THR A 647 11.47 28.01 16.91
N GLY A 648 12.78 28.16 17.09
CA GLY A 648 13.76 27.43 16.28
C GLY A 648 13.93 27.99 14.87
N VAL A 649 14.74 27.32 14.08
CA VAL A 649 15.12 27.67 12.71
C VAL A 649 13.96 27.48 11.74
N SER A 650 13.21 26.38 11.87
CA SER A 650 11.95 26.17 11.15
C SER A 650 10.93 27.28 11.42
N GLY A 651 10.78 27.70 12.67
CA GLY A 651 9.98 28.86 13.05
C GLY A 651 10.48 30.17 12.43
N LEU A 652 11.79 30.37 12.34
CA LEU A 652 12.43 31.52 11.67
C LEU A 652 12.13 31.55 10.16
N VAL A 653 12.22 30.40 9.47
CA VAL A 653 11.88 30.29 8.04
C VAL A 653 10.39 30.53 7.83
N LEU A 654 9.53 29.94 8.67
CA LEU A 654 8.08 30.15 8.58
C LEU A 654 7.69 31.60 8.84
N LYS A 655 8.38 32.33 9.74
CA LYS A 655 8.19 33.78 9.94
C LYS A 655 8.54 34.63 8.71
N LEU A 656 9.45 34.18 7.85
CA LEU A 656 9.77 34.90 6.60
C LEU A 656 8.60 34.86 5.60
N PHE A 657 7.86 33.75 5.57
CA PHE A 657 6.72 33.57 4.67
C PHE A 657 5.38 33.98 5.31
N PHE A 658 5.26 33.85 6.63
CA PHE A 658 4.05 34.09 7.41
C PHE A 658 4.33 35.04 8.58
N TRP A 659 4.68 36.28 8.24
CA TRP A 659 5.24 37.29 9.16
C TRP A 659 4.26 37.94 10.15
N LYS A 660 2.95 37.89 9.88
CA LYS A 660 1.91 38.47 10.75
C LYS A 660 1.36 37.38 11.65
N ASP A 661 1.22 37.70 12.93
CA ASP A 661 0.50 36.90 13.91
C ASP A 661 -1.02 37.10 13.74
N ASN A 662 -1.81 36.07 14.06
CA ASN A 662 -3.28 36.07 13.96
C ASN A 662 -3.78 36.42 12.55
N ALA A 663 -3.09 35.92 11.52
CA ALA A 663 -3.40 36.17 10.12
C ALA A 663 -3.69 34.86 9.37
N CYS A 664 -4.52 34.96 8.33
CA CYS A 664 -4.84 33.85 7.44
C CYS A 664 -4.19 34.04 6.07
N TYR A 665 -3.67 32.97 5.49
CA TYR A 665 -3.01 32.94 4.18
C TYR A 665 -3.56 31.79 3.34
N GLY A 666 -3.64 31.94 2.01
CA GLY A 666 -4.10 30.86 1.15
C GLY A 666 -4.32 31.28 -0.30
N LEU A 667 -4.33 30.29 -1.21
CA LEU A 667 -4.62 30.51 -2.63
C LEU A 667 -6.12 30.66 -2.91
N ASN A 668 -6.97 30.13 -2.02
CA ASN A 668 -8.43 30.27 -2.12
C ASN A 668 -8.86 31.48 -1.25
N ALA A 669 -9.16 32.60 -1.91
CA ALA A 669 -9.57 33.83 -1.23
C ALA A 669 -10.83 33.66 -0.37
N ASP A 670 -11.80 32.85 -0.84
CA ASP A 670 -13.04 32.58 -0.12
C ASP A 670 -12.78 31.76 1.16
N ALA A 671 -11.82 30.83 1.12
CA ALA A 671 -11.39 30.08 2.32
C ALA A 671 -10.55 30.92 3.30
N VAL A 672 -9.78 31.89 2.82
CA VAL A 672 -9.06 32.85 3.66
C VAL A 672 -10.08 33.73 4.40
N LEU A 673 -11.13 34.19 3.71
CA LEU A 673 -12.21 34.96 4.32
C LEU A 673 -12.92 34.18 5.45
N LEU A 674 -13.19 32.88 5.26
CA LEU A 674 -13.73 32.03 6.32
C LEU A 674 -12.78 31.94 7.52
N CYS A 675 -11.48 31.82 7.29
CA CYS A 675 -10.48 31.76 8.35
C CYS A 675 -10.38 33.06 9.14
N GLU A 676 -10.43 34.21 8.47
CA GLU A 676 -10.44 35.52 9.13
C GLU A 676 -11.69 35.71 9.99
N ASN A 677 -12.80 35.06 9.64
CA ASN A 677 -14.08 35.13 10.35
C ASN A 677 -14.35 33.90 11.24
N THR A 678 -13.34 33.11 11.61
CA THR A 678 -13.54 31.87 12.40
C THR A 678 -14.24 32.15 13.73
N THR A 679 -13.85 33.21 14.44
CA THR A 679 -14.46 33.59 15.73
C THR A 679 -15.92 34.05 15.60
N LEU A 680 -16.29 34.64 14.46
CA LEU A 680 -17.67 34.96 14.14
C LEU A 680 -18.46 33.66 13.91
N LEU A 681 -17.93 32.73 13.11
CA LEU A 681 -18.58 31.45 12.81
C LEU A 681 -18.79 30.59 14.07
N GLU A 682 -17.82 30.55 14.98
CA GLU A 682 -17.94 29.83 16.26
C GLU A 682 -19.02 30.44 17.16
N LYS A 683 -19.09 31.79 17.24
CA LYS A 683 -20.16 32.49 17.97
C LYS A 683 -21.53 32.25 17.36
N LEU A 684 -21.62 32.30 16.04
CA LEU A 684 -22.86 32.04 15.31
C LEU A 684 -23.33 30.60 15.55
N ALA A 685 -22.45 29.61 15.47
CA ALA A 685 -22.76 28.21 15.76
C ALA A 685 -23.28 28.02 17.20
N ALA A 686 -22.59 28.57 18.20
CA ALA A 686 -23.04 28.50 19.59
C ALA A 686 -24.40 29.18 19.82
N SER A 687 -24.67 30.29 19.12
CA SER A 687 -25.94 31.02 19.20
C SER A 687 -27.09 30.38 18.42
N ALA A 688 -26.79 29.46 17.49
CA ALA A 688 -27.80 28.83 16.64
C ALA A 688 -28.69 27.82 17.39
N GLN A 689 -28.38 27.56 18.66
CA GLN A 689 -29.13 26.68 19.55
C GLN A 689 -30.41 27.33 20.12
N THR A 690 -30.56 28.66 20.03
CA THR A 690 -31.73 29.40 20.54
C THR A 690 -32.62 29.95 19.41
N GLU A 691 -33.93 29.74 19.52
CA GLU A 691 -34.94 30.12 18.51
C GLU A 691 -34.89 31.62 18.15
N SER A 692 -34.56 32.47 19.12
CA SER A 692 -34.52 33.94 19.00
C SER A 692 -33.42 34.49 18.09
N SER A 693 -32.42 33.69 17.73
CA SER A 693 -31.20 34.16 17.05
C SER A 693 -31.12 33.75 15.57
N LYS A 694 -32.02 32.88 15.09
CA LYS A 694 -31.99 32.30 13.72
C LYS A 694 -31.96 33.35 12.60
N ASN A 695 -32.79 34.38 12.68
CA ASN A 695 -32.85 35.45 11.66
C ASN A 695 -31.59 36.31 11.63
N GLN A 696 -31.01 36.58 12.81
CA GLN A 696 -29.77 37.34 12.93
C GLN A 696 -28.59 36.57 12.33
N ILE A 697 -28.52 35.26 12.59
CA ILE A 697 -27.48 34.38 12.05
C ILE A 697 -27.57 34.27 10.53
N SER A 698 -28.77 34.07 9.98
CA SER A 698 -28.99 34.00 8.53
C SER A 698 -28.57 35.30 7.82
N THR A 699 -28.83 36.45 8.46
CA THR A 699 -28.40 37.77 7.97
C THR A 699 -26.87 37.89 7.96
N SER A 700 -26.20 37.52 9.05
CA SER A 700 -24.73 37.55 9.14
C SER A 700 -24.05 36.60 8.14
N LEU A 701 -24.63 35.42 7.91
CA LEU A 701 -24.15 34.47 6.89
C LEU A 701 -24.36 35.02 5.47
N SER A 702 -25.49 35.66 5.19
CA SER A 702 -25.77 36.31 3.90
C SER A 702 -24.82 37.48 3.62
N GLU A 703 -24.47 38.25 4.66
CA GLU A 703 -23.45 39.29 4.56
C GLU A 703 -22.05 38.72 4.29
N LEU A 704 -21.72 37.58 4.91
CA LEU A 704 -20.47 36.88 4.62
C LEU A 704 -20.44 36.35 3.17
N LYS A 705 -21.57 35.82 2.68
CA LYS A 705 -21.74 35.35 1.29
C LYS A 705 -21.53 36.47 0.26
N SER A 706 -22.04 37.67 0.51
CA SER A 706 -21.89 38.80 -0.42
C SER A 706 -20.44 39.29 -0.54
N LYS A 707 -19.59 39.05 0.46
CA LYS A 707 -18.15 39.36 0.46
C LYS A 707 -17.30 38.31 -0.28
N LEU A 708 -17.89 37.20 -0.72
CA LEU A 708 -17.17 36.17 -1.48
C LEU A 708 -16.79 36.65 -2.88
N ARG A 709 -15.61 36.22 -3.33
CA ARG A 709 -15.12 36.49 -4.68
C ARG A 709 -15.89 35.70 -5.74
N THR A 710 -16.37 34.51 -5.37
CA THR A 710 -17.14 33.62 -6.26
C THR A 710 -18.52 33.37 -5.67
N GLN A 711 -19.55 33.96 -6.28
CA GLN A 711 -20.94 33.88 -5.77
C GLN A 711 -21.59 32.50 -5.98
N ASP A 712 -21.08 31.71 -6.94
CA ASP A 712 -21.50 30.31 -7.20
C ASP A 712 -20.41 29.29 -6.80
N GLY A 713 -19.48 29.70 -5.92
CA GLY A 713 -18.39 28.85 -5.46
C GLY A 713 -18.82 27.87 -4.37
N LYS A 714 -17.95 26.88 -4.08
CA LYS A 714 -18.19 25.88 -3.02
C LYS A 714 -18.46 26.50 -1.64
N VAL A 715 -17.80 27.62 -1.30
CA VAL A 715 -18.07 28.35 -0.05
C VAL A 715 -19.45 29.00 -0.06
N ALA A 716 -19.87 29.59 -1.18
CA ALA A 716 -21.19 30.20 -1.31
C ALA A 716 -22.31 29.17 -1.19
N THR A 717 -22.07 27.95 -1.70
CA THR A 717 -22.96 26.79 -1.55
C THR A 717 -23.05 26.36 -0.10
N LEU A 718 -21.92 26.15 0.58
CA LEU A 718 -21.89 25.78 2.01
C LEU A 718 -22.57 26.82 2.91
N ILE A 719 -22.38 28.12 2.64
CA ILE A 719 -23.08 29.18 3.38
C ILE A 719 -24.59 29.11 3.13
N GLN A 720 -25.02 28.88 1.88
CA GLN A 720 -26.44 28.73 1.56
C GLN A 720 -27.03 27.53 2.30
N ASN A 721 -26.34 26.40 2.29
CA ASN A 721 -26.79 25.20 2.98
C ASN A 721 -26.89 25.40 4.50
N THR A 722 -26.00 26.22 5.08
CA THR A 722 -26.07 26.60 6.50
C THR A 722 -27.30 27.48 6.78
N ILE A 723 -27.60 28.43 5.89
CA ILE A 723 -28.82 29.25 5.98
C ILE A 723 -30.07 28.36 5.88
N ASP A 724 -30.11 27.43 4.92
CA ASP A 724 -31.23 26.53 4.70
C ASP A 724 -31.43 25.60 5.92
N ALA A 725 -30.33 25.08 6.49
CA ALA A 725 -30.34 24.30 7.71
C ALA A 725 -30.84 25.08 8.94
N ILE A 726 -30.52 26.37 9.06
CA ILE A 726 -31.04 27.22 10.14
C ILE A 726 -32.56 27.45 9.99
N SER A 727 -33.03 27.57 8.75
CA SER A 727 -34.45 27.88 8.47
C SER A 727 -35.40 26.71 8.72
N SER A 728 -34.95 25.47 8.47
CA SER A 728 -35.82 24.29 8.43
C SER A 728 -35.22 23.03 9.07
N GLY A 729 -33.99 23.10 9.57
CA GLY A 729 -33.26 21.97 10.12
C GLY A 729 -33.34 21.83 11.65
N THR A 730 -33.09 20.60 12.10
CA THR A 730 -32.80 20.18 13.48
C THR A 730 -31.49 20.80 14.00
N HIS A 731 -31.31 20.88 15.32
CA HIS A 731 -30.05 21.37 15.92
C HIS A 731 -28.81 20.66 15.36
N ALA A 732 -28.89 19.34 15.21
CA ALA A 732 -27.81 18.57 14.61
C ALA A 732 -27.60 18.84 13.11
N GLN A 733 -28.55 19.43 12.37
CA GLN A 733 -28.33 19.89 10.98
C GLN A 733 -27.56 21.19 10.95
N ILE A 734 -27.89 22.10 11.87
CA ILE A 734 -27.23 23.38 12.05
C ILE A 734 -25.76 23.16 12.43
N ASP A 735 -25.49 22.30 13.43
CA ASP A 735 -24.13 22.00 13.87
C ASP A 735 -23.28 21.41 12.73
N THR A 736 -23.80 20.43 11.99
CA THR A 736 -23.09 19.83 10.84
C THR A 736 -22.80 20.85 9.74
N ALA A 737 -23.73 21.76 9.44
CA ALA A 737 -23.53 22.76 8.40
C ALA A 737 -22.44 23.78 8.80
N PHE A 738 -22.45 24.22 10.07
CA PHE A 738 -21.38 25.06 10.61
C PHE A 738 -20.03 24.34 10.63
N ASP A 739 -20.00 23.06 11.01
CA ASP A 739 -18.78 22.26 11.02
C ASP A 739 -18.21 22.09 9.61
N ALA A 740 -19.05 21.85 8.59
CA ALA A 740 -18.62 21.77 7.21
C ALA A 740 -18.00 23.10 6.72
N LEU A 741 -18.61 24.23 7.09
CA LEU A 741 -18.12 25.56 6.74
C LEU A 741 -16.78 25.87 7.42
N GLN A 742 -16.67 25.60 8.73
CA GLN A 742 -15.43 25.80 9.49
C GLN A 742 -14.31 24.86 9.00
N THR A 743 -14.64 23.60 8.73
CA THR A 743 -13.70 22.60 8.23
C THR A 743 -13.15 23.00 6.87
N TYR A 744 -14.00 23.48 5.96
CA TYR A 744 -13.55 23.97 4.65
C TYR A 744 -12.54 25.12 4.81
N GLY A 745 -12.83 26.10 5.67
CA GLY A 745 -11.90 27.17 6.02
C GLY A 745 -10.59 26.64 6.58
N LYS A 746 -10.65 25.71 7.54
CA LYS A 746 -9.49 25.07 8.19
C LYS A 746 -8.61 24.32 7.20
N GLU A 747 -9.17 23.63 6.22
CA GLU A 747 -8.39 22.82 5.27
C GLU A 747 -7.80 23.63 4.11
N HIS A 748 -8.40 24.76 3.75
CA HIS A 748 -8.03 25.49 2.53
C HIS A 748 -7.19 26.74 2.81
N SER A 749 -6.96 27.10 4.07
CA SER A 749 -6.14 28.26 4.48
C SER A 749 -5.18 27.93 5.63
N ILE A 750 -4.06 28.65 5.67
CA ILE A 750 -3.02 28.61 6.71
C ILE A 750 -3.36 29.70 7.73
N SER A 751 -3.37 29.38 9.02
CA SER A 751 -3.50 30.40 10.08
C SER A 751 -2.22 30.53 10.89
N THR A 752 -1.99 31.71 11.45
CA THR A 752 -0.88 31.97 12.36
C THR A 752 -1.41 32.39 13.72
N ASP A 753 -0.86 31.85 14.80
CA ASP A 753 -1.18 32.24 16.18
C ASP A 753 0.09 32.74 16.88
N ASN A 754 -0.01 33.31 18.09
CA ASN A 754 1.14 33.91 18.81
C ASN A 754 2.33 32.94 19.01
N GLY A 755 2.10 31.61 19.00
CA GLY A 755 3.15 30.60 19.14
C GLY A 755 3.38 29.71 17.91
N ASN A 756 2.42 29.63 16.99
CA ASN A 756 2.38 28.56 15.97
C ASN A 756 2.00 29.07 14.57
N VAL A 757 2.39 28.32 13.55
CA VAL A 757 1.85 28.41 12.18
C VAL A 757 1.10 27.11 11.90
N ASN A 758 -0.21 27.21 11.70
CA ASN A 758 -1.10 26.08 11.45
C ASN A 758 -1.28 25.90 9.94
N ILE A 759 -0.60 24.89 9.39
CA ILE A 759 -0.62 24.61 7.95
C ILE A 759 -1.51 23.39 7.68
N PRO A 760 -2.51 23.50 6.77
CA PRO A 760 -3.30 22.36 6.34
C PRO A 760 -2.44 21.19 5.83
N TYR A 761 -2.80 19.96 6.21
CA TYR A 761 -2.07 18.76 5.79
C TYR A 761 -1.92 18.65 4.27
N ARG A 762 -2.93 19.10 3.51
CA ARG A 762 -2.91 19.17 2.04
C ARG A 762 -1.78 20.00 1.44
N TYR A 763 -1.21 20.98 2.17
CA TYR A 763 -0.10 21.81 1.69
C TYR A 763 1.27 21.26 2.10
N ILE A 764 1.32 20.36 3.08
CA ILE A 764 2.57 19.78 3.60
C ILE A 764 2.68 18.29 3.28
N VAL A 765 1.87 17.77 2.37
CA VAL A 765 1.89 16.37 1.95
C VAL A 765 3.30 15.87 1.58
N PRO A 766 4.15 16.60 0.83
CA PRO A 766 5.53 16.14 0.56
C PRO A 766 6.41 16.05 1.81
N LEU A 767 6.01 16.73 2.89
CA LEU A 767 6.66 16.72 4.21
C LEU A 767 5.96 15.78 5.20
N ASN A 768 4.80 15.20 4.86
CA ASN A 768 4.05 14.31 5.76
C ASN A 768 4.86 13.08 6.16
N ALA A 769 5.77 12.61 5.29
CA ALA A 769 6.69 11.50 5.59
C ALA A 769 7.61 11.75 6.80
N ILE A 770 7.73 12.99 7.27
CA ILE A 770 8.57 13.38 8.43
C ILE A 770 7.71 13.68 9.66
N TYR A 771 6.43 13.98 9.44
CA TYR A 771 5.64 14.77 10.36
C TYR A 771 4.34 14.06 10.79
N ASN A 772 3.65 13.32 9.91
CA ASN A 772 2.29 12.87 10.23
C ASN A 772 2.24 11.67 11.18
N TRP A 773 1.49 11.81 12.29
CA TRP A 773 1.39 10.86 13.41
C TRP A 773 0.10 10.00 13.36
N SER A 774 -0.93 10.39 12.60
CA SER A 774 -2.32 9.99 12.93
C SER A 774 -2.73 8.54 12.62
N LEU A 775 -1.87 7.71 12.01
CA LEU A 775 -2.08 6.25 11.94
C LEU A 775 -0.87 5.42 12.34
N GLN A 776 0.07 6.06 13.03
CA GLN A 776 1.30 5.41 13.52
C GLN A 776 1.05 4.29 14.54
N ASN A 777 -0.16 4.16 15.10
CA ASN A 777 -0.47 3.15 16.12
C ASN A 777 -0.77 1.74 15.59
N LEU A 778 -1.00 1.53 14.28
CA LEU A 778 -1.29 0.19 13.74
C LEU A 778 -0.24 -0.34 12.74
N SER A 779 0.58 0.53 12.16
CA SER A 779 1.65 0.10 11.26
C SER A 779 2.77 1.14 11.18
N SER A 780 3.82 0.96 11.99
CA SER A 780 5.02 1.83 12.04
C SER A 780 5.88 1.83 10.76
N TYR A 781 5.34 1.41 9.61
CA TYR A 781 6.12 1.05 8.42
C TYR A 781 6.26 2.16 7.36
N TYR A 782 5.43 3.21 7.44
CA TYR A 782 5.23 4.16 6.34
C TYR A 782 6.03 5.47 6.42
N THR A 783 6.65 5.80 7.56
CA THR A 783 7.26 7.13 7.82
C THR A 783 8.78 7.16 8.02
N ASP A 784 9.50 6.03 7.90
CA ASP A 784 10.96 5.99 8.17
C ASP A 784 11.86 6.60 7.07
N ILE A 785 11.28 7.29 6.10
CA ILE A 785 11.96 7.81 4.90
C ILE A 785 12.52 9.23 5.16
N GLY A 786 12.03 9.95 6.16
CA GLY A 786 11.98 11.41 6.18
C GLY A 786 13.29 12.19 5.96
N LEU A 787 14.34 11.93 6.72
CA LEU A 787 15.41 12.93 6.87
C LEU A 787 16.30 13.09 5.63
N ILE A 788 16.76 11.99 5.03
CA ILE A 788 17.62 12.05 3.83
C ILE A 788 16.86 12.55 2.59
N TRP A 789 15.56 12.28 2.51
CA TRP A 789 14.74 12.66 1.36
C TRP A 789 14.43 14.15 1.32
N ILE A 790 14.31 14.82 2.47
CA ILE A 790 14.32 16.29 2.52
C ILE A 790 15.58 16.83 1.86
N PHE A 791 16.75 16.28 2.19
CA PHE A 791 18.00 16.73 1.59
C PHE A 791 18.06 16.46 0.09
N VAL A 792 17.54 15.32 -0.38
CA VAL A 792 17.43 15.03 -1.82
C VAL A 792 16.54 16.06 -2.52
N LEU A 793 15.40 16.44 -1.92
CA LEU A 793 14.52 17.48 -2.47
C LEU A 793 15.18 18.87 -2.45
N ILE A 794 15.89 19.23 -1.37
CA ILE A 794 16.66 20.48 -1.30
C ILE A 794 17.74 20.51 -2.39
N LEU A 795 18.48 19.41 -2.57
CA LEU A 795 19.51 19.30 -3.61
C LEU A 795 18.91 19.35 -5.01
N LEU A 796 17.70 18.79 -5.23
CA LEU A 796 16.99 18.89 -6.50
C LEU A 796 16.62 20.34 -6.83
N VAL A 797 16.08 21.08 -5.86
CA VAL A 797 15.76 22.51 -6.02
C VAL A 797 17.02 23.34 -6.22
N ALA A 798 18.06 23.09 -5.42
CA ALA A 798 19.36 23.73 -5.56
C ALA A 798 20.00 23.45 -6.92
N ALA A 799 19.87 22.23 -7.45
CA ALA A 799 20.33 21.86 -8.78
C ALA A 799 19.61 22.66 -9.87
N ALA A 800 18.29 22.83 -9.78
CA ALA A 800 17.52 23.64 -10.72
C ALA A 800 17.96 25.12 -10.68
N ILE A 801 18.06 25.70 -9.48
CA ILE A 801 18.49 27.09 -9.28
C ILE A 801 19.91 27.31 -9.79
N TYR A 802 20.84 26.43 -9.39
CA TYR A 802 22.23 26.50 -9.83
C TYR A 802 22.33 26.38 -11.35
N ALA A 803 21.65 25.39 -11.95
CA ALA A 803 21.69 25.17 -13.39
C ALA A 803 21.10 26.34 -14.19
N LEU A 804 20.09 27.03 -13.66
CA LEU A 804 19.52 28.23 -14.25
C LEU A 804 20.56 29.36 -14.32
N PHE A 805 21.19 29.68 -13.20
CA PHE A 805 22.17 30.78 -13.12
C PHE A 805 23.52 30.43 -13.77
N ALA A 806 23.97 29.18 -13.66
CA ALA A 806 25.18 28.66 -14.30
C ALA A 806 24.97 28.32 -15.79
N ARG A 807 23.74 28.41 -16.30
CA ARG A 807 23.35 28.12 -17.69
C ARG A 807 23.65 26.68 -18.14
N LEU A 808 23.56 25.73 -17.21
CA LEU A 808 23.75 24.30 -17.45
C LEU A 808 22.48 23.67 -18.02
N ARG A 809 22.36 23.69 -19.35
CA ARG A 809 21.12 23.33 -20.06
C ARG A 809 20.58 21.94 -19.68
N VAL A 810 21.44 20.92 -19.69
CA VAL A 810 21.02 19.52 -19.50
C VAL A 810 20.55 19.28 -18.05
N LEU A 811 21.30 19.78 -17.07
CA LEU A 811 20.91 19.70 -15.65
C LEU A 811 19.61 20.47 -15.40
N LEU A 812 19.43 21.65 -16.00
CA LEU A 812 18.20 22.43 -15.86
C LEU A 812 16.99 21.69 -16.43
N ILE A 813 17.10 21.09 -17.62
CA ILE A 813 16.01 20.31 -18.23
C ILE A 813 15.65 19.11 -17.35
N LEU A 814 16.66 18.37 -16.87
CA LEU A 814 16.45 17.22 -16.01
C LEU A 814 15.74 17.62 -14.72
N SER A 815 16.27 18.61 -13.99
CA SER A 815 15.67 19.05 -12.72
C SER A 815 14.25 19.58 -12.90
N LEU A 816 13.96 20.36 -13.96
CA LEU A 816 12.60 20.86 -14.22
C LEU A 816 11.62 19.76 -14.62
N SER A 817 12.08 18.75 -15.37
CA SER A 817 11.24 17.59 -15.73
C SER A 817 10.83 16.82 -14.48
N ILE A 818 11.77 16.63 -13.54
CA ILE A 818 11.53 15.93 -12.28
C ILE A 818 10.63 16.73 -11.35
N ILE A 819 10.87 18.05 -11.21
CA ILE A 819 9.99 18.94 -10.43
C ILE A 819 8.56 18.93 -10.98
N SER A 820 8.41 18.93 -12.31
CA SER A 820 7.08 18.80 -12.95
C SER A 820 6.44 17.46 -12.62
N GLY A 821 7.21 16.36 -12.64
CA GLY A 821 6.75 15.04 -12.22
C GLY A 821 6.26 15.00 -10.77
N TRP A 822 7.01 15.60 -9.84
CA TRP A 822 6.60 15.73 -8.43
C TRP A 822 5.32 16.56 -8.28
N ALA A 823 5.16 17.64 -9.04
CA ALA A 823 3.94 18.44 -9.01
C ALA A 823 2.71 17.68 -9.54
N ILE A 824 2.87 16.93 -10.64
CA ILE A 824 1.81 16.08 -11.19
C ILE A 824 1.44 14.98 -10.20
N TRP A 825 2.43 14.29 -9.63
CA TRP A 825 2.19 13.26 -8.62
C TRP A 825 1.49 13.82 -7.38
N TRP A 826 1.87 15.01 -6.91
CA TRP A 826 1.19 15.64 -5.79
C TRP A 826 -0.29 15.86 -6.09
N ALA A 827 -0.62 16.38 -7.28
CA ALA A 827 -1.99 16.61 -7.68
C ALA A 827 -2.80 15.32 -7.80
N ILE A 828 -2.29 14.30 -8.50
CA ILE A 828 -3.09 13.10 -8.83
C ILE A 828 -3.08 12.05 -7.72
N ALA A 829 -1.99 11.97 -6.94
CA ALA A 829 -1.76 10.89 -5.99
C ALA A 829 -1.80 11.37 -4.52
N ALA A 830 -2.18 12.63 -4.30
CA ALA A 830 -2.23 13.26 -2.98
C ALA A 830 -0.94 13.05 -2.18
N GLY A 831 0.19 13.03 -2.87
CA GLY A 831 1.51 12.76 -2.32
C GLY A 831 1.69 11.46 -1.53
N ILE A 832 0.87 10.44 -1.80
CA ILE A 832 1.10 9.06 -1.33
C ILE A 832 2.27 8.47 -2.14
N VAL A 833 3.42 8.27 -1.46
CA VAL A 833 4.72 7.97 -2.09
C VAL A 833 4.69 6.70 -2.92
N TRP A 834 3.81 5.76 -2.58
CA TRP A 834 3.68 4.50 -3.27
C TRP A 834 3.14 4.61 -4.71
N TYR A 835 2.53 5.74 -5.06
CA TYR A 835 2.09 6.06 -6.42
C TYR A 835 3.16 6.78 -7.26
N GLY A 836 4.35 7.03 -6.72
CA GLY A 836 5.42 7.82 -7.35
C GLY A 836 6.81 7.19 -7.24
N LEU A 837 6.93 5.87 -7.08
CA LEU A 837 8.21 5.20 -6.80
C LEU A 837 9.33 5.50 -7.81
N GLY A 838 9.01 5.71 -9.09
CA GLY A 838 10.01 6.09 -10.09
C GLY A 838 10.57 7.50 -9.90
N LEU A 839 9.82 8.45 -9.29
CA LEU A 839 10.30 9.80 -8.96
C LEU A 839 11.52 9.79 -8.06
N ILE A 840 11.61 8.81 -7.17
CA ILE A 840 12.74 8.60 -6.27
C ILE A 840 14.01 8.29 -7.08
N ILE A 841 13.93 7.37 -8.03
CA ILE A 841 15.06 7.06 -8.92
C ILE A 841 15.46 8.31 -9.71
N TRP A 842 14.49 9.01 -10.29
CA TRP A 842 14.73 10.27 -10.99
C TRP A 842 15.43 11.33 -10.12
N SER A 843 14.98 11.51 -8.87
CA SER A 843 15.60 12.44 -7.93
C SER A 843 17.04 12.05 -7.57
N ILE A 844 17.32 10.75 -7.37
CA ILE A 844 18.69 10.26 -7.14
C ILE A 844 19.60 10.61 -8.33
N LEU A 845 19.10 10.40 -9.55
CA LEU A 845 19.83 10.71 -10.78
C LEU A 845 20.18 12.21 -10.87
N ALA A 846 19.23 13.10 -10.62
CA ALA A 846 19.47 14.55 -10.66
C ALA A 846 20.45 15.01 -9.57
N VAL A 847 20.34 14.48 -8.35
CA VAL A 847 21.26 14.80 -7.25
C VAL A 847 22.68 14.33 -7.58
N MET A 848 22.84 13.12 -8.13
CA MET A 848 24.14 12.63 -8.57
C MET A 848 24.82 13.58 -9.56
N ILE A 849 24.09 14.01 -10.58
CA ILE A 849 24.64 14.89 -11.61
C ILE A 849 24.99 16.26 -11.03
N PHE A 850 24.16 16.77 -10.12
CA PHE A 850 24.45 18.01 -9.42
C PHE A 850 25.74 17.92 -8.60
N ILE A 851 25.97 16.80 -7.90
CA ILE A 851 27.19 16.56 -7.14
C ILE A 851 28.41 16.47 -8.06
N GLU A 852 28.28 15.83 -9.22
CA GLU A 852 29.37 15.75 -10.21
C GLU A 852 29.79 17.14 -10.67
N GLU A 853 28.83 18.00 -11.01
CA GLU A 853 29.09 19.40 -11.35
C GLU A 853 29.72 20.18 -10.17
N MET A 854 29.33 19.84 -8.94
CA MET A 854 29.85 20.46 -7.72
C MET A 854 31.23 19.95 -7.30
N GLU A 855 31.83 18.93 -7.92
CA GLU A 855 33.12 18.35 -7.53
C GLU A 855 34.35 19.07 -8.17
N HIS A 856 34.16 19.93 -9.18
CA HIS A 856 35.26 20.57 -9.93
C HIS A 856 36.31 21.30 -9.04
N LYS A 857 37.61 21.10 -9.29
CA LYS A 857 38.68 21.62 -8.41
C LYS A 857 39.11 23.05 -8.79
N ASP A 858 38.29 24.06 -8.46
CA ASP A 858 38.57 25.46 -8.82
C ASP A 858 39.46 26.17 -7.77
N THR A 859 39.18 26.00 -6.47
CA THR A 859 39.93 26.64 -5.37
C THR A 859 40.02 25.74 -4.13
N ALA A 860 41.06 25.89 -3.30
CA ALA A 860 41.18 25.14 -2.05
C ALA A 860 39.99 25.36 -1.09
N LYS A 861 39.47 26.60 -1.00
CA LYS A 861 38.29 26.93 -0.18
C LYS A 861 37.00 26.28 -0.69
N SER A 862 36.77 26.24 -2.00
CA SER A 862 35.60 25.55 -2.57
C SER A 862 35.70 24.03 -2.43
N GLN A 863 36.91 23.48 -2.53
CA GLN A 863 37.14 22.05 -2.31
C GLN A 863 36.92 21.66 -0.84
N MET A 864 37.34 22.51 0.11
CA MET A 864 37.04 22.32 1.53
C MET A 864 35.53 22.36 1.78
N ALA A 865 34.82 23.38 1.29
CA ALA A 865 33.36 23.49 1.43
C ALA A 865 32.61 22.29 0.82
N PHE A 866 33.01 21.85 -0.38
CA PHE A 866 32.45 20.64 -1.00
C PHE A 866 32.71 19.40 -0.13
N SER A 867 33.93 19.22 0.37
CA SER A 867 34.28 18.08 1.23
C SER A 867 33.48 18.10 2.53
N THR A 868 33.25 19.28 3.12
CA THR A 868 32.38 19.45 4.29
C THR A 868 30.94 19.05 3.97
N LEU A 869 30.38 19.52 2.85
CA LEU A 869 29.02 19.16 2.42
C LEU A 869 28.88 17.64 2.24
N ILE A 870 29.84 16.99 1.57
CA ILE A 870 29.86 15.53 1.39
C ILE A 870 30.03 14.81 2.72
N GLY A 871 30.86 15.31 3.63
CA GLY A 871 31.03 14.76 4.97
C GLY A 871 29.73 14.78 5.79
N ILE A 872 29.00 15.90 5.75
CA ILE A 872 27.69 16.04 6.39
C ILE A 872 26.68 15.05 5.79
N LEU A 873 26.57 15.01 4.45
CA LEU A 873 25.67 14.09 3.76
C LEU A 873 26.00 12.63 4.10
N THR A 874 27.29 12.28 4.13
CA THR A 874 27.75 10.93 4.48
C THR A 874 27.38 10.57 5.93
N CYS A 875 27.52 11.50 6.87
CA CYS A 875 27.11 11.30 8.26
C CYS A 875 25.61 10.96 8.36
N PHE A 876 24.75 11.74 7.70
CA PHE A 876 23.31 11.48 7.67
C PHE A 876 22.96 10.15 6.97
N ILE A 877 23.67 9.82 5.89
CA ILE A 877 23.51 8.52 5.22
C ILE A 877 23.83 7.36 6.17
N LEU A 878 24.91 7.47 6.95
CA LEU A 878 25.31 6.43 7.91
C LEU A 878 24.31 6.30 9.06
N VAL A 879 23.86 7.42 9.63
CA VAL A 879 22.83 7.44 10.68
C VAL A 879 21.54 6.81 10.18
N GLN A 880 21.03 7.24 9.03
CA GLN A 880 19.81 6.67 8.45
C GLN A 880 19.98 5.20 8.08
N SER A 881 21.14 4.80 7.57
CA SER A 881 21.43 3.39 7.28
C SER A 881 21.34 2.55 8.54
N TYR A 882 21.94 3.02 9.65
CA TYR A 882 21.91 2.30 10.91
C TYR A 882 20.49 2.17 11.49
N LEU A 883 19.66 3.23 11.38
CA LEU A 883 18.24 3.17 11.75
C LEU A 883 17.48 2.16 10.88
N ASN A 884 17.66 2.20 9.55
CA ASN A 884 17.05 1.26 8.62
C ASN A 884 17.42 -0.19 8.93
N TRP A 885 18.71 -0.49 9.12
CA TRP A 885 19.19 -1.84 9.42
C TRP A 885 18.74 -2.33 10.79
N SER A 886 18.75 -1.47 11.82
CA SER A 886 18.23 -1.80 13.15
C SER A 886 16.75 -2.21 13.06
N ARG A 887 15.95 -1.46 12.30
CA ARG A 887 14.55 -1.77 12.07
C ARG A 887 14.34 -3.05 11.24
N ILE A 888 15.06 -3.24 10.14
CA ILE A 888 14.97 -4.48 9.36
C ILE A 888 15.33 -5.67 10.26
N SER A 889 16.35 -5.54 11.11
CA SER A 889 16.74 -6.59 12.03
C SER A 889 15.74 -6.83 13.18
N SER A 890 14.86 -5.86 13.49
CA SER A 890 13.79 -6.03 14.48
C SER A 890 12.54 -6.71 13.91
N GLN A 891 12.39 -6.71 12.58
CA GLN A 891 11.34 -7.43 11.86
C GLN A 891 11.65 -8.93 11.65
N ALA A 892 12.79 -9.39 12.18
CA ALA A 892 13.23 -10.77 12.14
C ALA A 892 12.18 -11.72 12.73
N GLY A 893 11.65 -12.63 11.90
CA GLY A 893 10.71 -13.66 12.34
C GLY A 893 11.27 -14.51 13.49
N SER A 894 10.49 -14.64 14.57
CA SER A 894 10.83 -15.43 15.76
C SER A 894 9.71 -16.42 16.10
N GLY A 895 9.94 -17.30 17.08
CA GLY A 895 8.98 -18.32 17.50
C GLY A 895 8.58 -19.26 16.36
N ALA A 896 7.27 -19.44 16.16
CA ALA A 896 6.70 -20.36 15.17
C ALA A 896 7.12 -20.07 13.72
N PHE A 897 7.47 -18.83 13.38
CA PHE A 897 8.02 -18.51 12.05
C PHE A 897 9.40 -19.14 11.82
N GLY A 898 10.27 -19.16 12.85
CA GLY A 898 11.57 -19.84 12.76
C GLY A 898 11.41 -21.36 12.72
N TRP A 899 10.40 -21.90 13.40
CA TRP A 899 10.05 -23.31 13.32
C TRP A 899 9.59 -23.73 11.92
N TYR A 900 8.82 -22.88 11.24
CA TYR A 900 8.45 -23.12 9.83
C TYR A 900 9.66 -23.16 8.91
N LYS A 901 10.59 -22.19 8.99
CA LYS A 901 11.79 -22.18 8.12
C LYS A 901 12.65 -23.42 8.28
N SER A 902 12.70 -23.96 9.49
CA SER A 902 13.46 -25.18 9.82
C SER A 902 12.67 -26.47 9.69
N ASN A 903 11.36 -26.41 9.41
CA ASN A 903 10.40 -27.51 9.44
C ASN A 903 10.31 -28.25 10.80
N VAL A 904 10.87 -27.68 11.87
CA VAL A 904 10.93 -28.30 13.21
C VAL A 904 10.29 -27.36 14.23
N GLY A 905 9.27 -27.85 14.94
CA GLY A 905 8.54 -27.09 15.95
C GLY A 905 8.24 -27.91 17.20
N THR A 906 7.71 -27.25 18.23
CA THR A 906 7.17 -27.89 19.43
C THR A 906 5.67 -27.71 19.46
N GLU A 907 4.94 -28.81 19.65
CA GLU A 907 3.48 -28.83 19.82
C GLU A 907 3.12 -29.24 21.25
N GLN A 908 2.11 -28.56 21.79
CA GLN A 908 1.45 -28.98 23.02
C GLN A 908 0.28 -29.90 22.64
N ILE A 909 0.34 -31.13 23.14
CA ILE A 909 -0.69 -32.15 22.94
C ILE A 909 -1.23 -32.52 24.32
N LEU A 910 -2.53 -32.68 24.45
CA LEU A 910 -3.16 -33.18 25.67
C LEU A 910 -3.30 -34.69 25.60
N SER A 911 -2.71 -35.37 26.60
CA SER A 911 -2.84 -36.82 26.75
C SER A 911 -4.29 -37.23 27.01
N GLU A 912 -4.58 -38.53 26.98
CA GLU A 912 -5.89 -39.06 27.38
C GLU A 912 -6.21 -38.76 28.86
N ASN A 913 -5.18 -38.46 29.67
CA ASN A 913 -5.32 -38.04 31.06
C ASN A 913 -5.34 -36.51 31.22
N LEU A 914 -5.47 -35.75 30.12
CA LEU A 914 -5.42 -34.28 30.08
C LEU A 914 -4.11 -33.66 30.59
N GLU A 915 -3.01 -34.40 30.52
CA GLU A 915 -1.68 -33.87 30.82
C GLU A 915 -1.10 -33.17 29.60
N VAL A 916 -0.47 -32.01 29.80
CA VAL A 916 0.20 -31.25 28.73
C VAL A 916 1.53 -31.94 28.39
N LEU A 917 1.62 -32.47 27.17
CA LEU A 917 2.83 -33.06 26.61
C LEU A 917 3.41 -32.14 25.54
N ASN A 918 4.68 -31.77 25.69
CA ASN A 918 5.41 -31.02 24.66
C ASN A 918 6.12 -32.02 23.74
N GLN A 919 5.65 -32.16 22.51
CA GLN A 919 6.26 -33.04 21.51
C GLN A 919 6.98 -32.24 20.43
N LYS A 920 8.21 -32.65 20.09
CA LYS A 920 8.93 -32.11 18.92
C LYS A 920 8.36 -32.73 17.65
N THR A 921 8.02 -31.90 16.68
CA THR A 921 7.60 -32.32 15.34
C THR A 921 8.67 -31.95 14.30
N TYR A 922 8.96 -32.86 13.37
CA TYR A 922 9.85 -32.62 12.22
C TYR A 922 9.07 -32.34 10.92
N LYS A 923 7.78 -31.99 11.07
CA LYS A 923 6.86 -31.55 10.01
C LYS A 923 6.02 -30.39 10.52
N PHE A 924 6.67 -29.32 10.94
CA PHE A 924 5.98 -28.06 11.23
C PHE A 924 5.60 -27.40 9.89
N THR A 925 4.31 -27.35 9.58
CA THR A 925 3.79 -26.95 8.26
C THR A 925 3.25 -25.52 8.27
N ALA A 926 2.97 -24.98 7.09
CA ALA A 926 2.27 -23.69 6.96
C ALA A 926 0.86 -23.72 7.59
N ASP A 927 0.17 -24.86 7.53
CA ASP A 927 -1.15 -25.03 8.14
C ASP A 927 -1.09 -24.89 9.66
N LYS A 928 -0.09 -25.50 10.30
CA LYS A 928 0.15 -25.36 11.74
C LYS A 928 0.45 -23.92 12.15
N LEU A 929 1.24 -23.22 11.32
CA LEU A 929 1.50 -21.80 11.55
C LEU A 929 0.23 -20.96 11.36
N PHE A 930 -0.62 -21.29 10.39
CA PHE A 930 -1.91 -20.65 10.19
C PHE A 930 -2.84 -20.86 11.39
N GLU A 931 -2.95 -22.08 11.91
CA GLU A 931 -3.79 -22.38 13.09
C GLU A 931 -3.39 -21.54 14.31
N LEU A 932 -2.08 -21.32 14.53
CA LEU A 932 -1.57 -20.49 15.62
C LEU A 932 -1.92 -19.00 15.48
N GLN A 933 -2.13 -18.51 14.26
CA GLN A 933 -2.31 -17.07 14.00
C GLN A 933 -3.74 -16.67 13.62
N PHE A 934 -4.41 -17.51 12.86
CA PHE A 934 -5.74 -17.27 12.28
C PHE A 934 -6.68 -18.44 12.59
N GLY A 935 -6.48 -19.15 13.70
CA GLY A 935 -7.37 -20.21 14.16
C GLY A 935 -8.84 -19.79 14.20
N ALA A 936 -9.12 -18.51 14.45
CA ALA A 936 -10.45 -17.90 14.39
C ALA A 936 -11.18 -18.06 13.04
N TYR A 937 -10.45 -18.25 11.92
CA TYR A 937 -11.04 -18.43 10.60
C TYR A 937 -11.42 -19.88 10.29
N LEU A 938 -10.84 -20.86 11.00
CA LEU A 938 -11.04 -22.29 10.73
C LEU A 938 -12.51 -22.71 10.80
N PRO A 939 -13.32 -22.29 11.81
CA PRO A 939 -14.73 -22.67 11.89
C PRO A 939 -15.51 -22.26 10.64
N PHE A 940 -15.34 -21.00 10.20
CA PHE A 940 -16.02 -20.50 9.01
C PHE A 940 -15.52 -21.18 7.74
N MET A 941 -14.20 -21.37 7.60
CA MET A 941 -13.61 -22.05 6.44
C MET A 941 -14.17 -23.46 6.26
N LYS A 942 -14.35 -24.21 7.36
CA LYS A 942 -14.96 -25.54 7.33
C LYS A 942 -16.44 -25.47 6.94
N ALA A 943 -17.19 -24.51 7.49
CA ALA A 943 -18.62 -24.34 7.19
C ALA A 943 -18.88 -24.04 5.70
N VAL A 944 -17.99 -23.29 5.06
CA VAL A 944 -18.15 -22.89 3.65
C VAL A 944 -17.32 -23.73 2.66
N GLU A 945 -16.63 -24.78 3.10
CA GLU A 945 -15.70 -25.54 2.25
C GLU A 945 -16.41 -26.17 1.04
N ASN A 946 -17.60 -26.74 1.28
CA ASN A 946 -18.39 -27.46 0.30
C ASN A 946 -19.67 -26.70 -0.11
N ARG A 947 -19.67 -25.37 0.03
CA ARG A 947 -20.80 -24.53 -0.39
C ARG A 947 -21.03 -24.65 -1.90
N ALA A 948 -22.29 -24.48 -2.32
CA ALA A 948 -22.64 -24.40 -3.73
C ALA A 948 -21.99 -23.17 -4.39
N ASP A 949 -21.78 -23.23 -5.71
CA ASP A 949 -21.12 -22.14 -6.44
C ASP A 949 -21.96 -20.86 -6.51
N GLU A 950 -23.28 -21.01 -6.48
CA GLU A 950 -24.24 -19.92 -6.33
C GLU A 950 -24.27 -19.34 -4.91
N ASP A 951 -23.91 -20.08 -3.86
CA ASP A 951 -23.95 -19.59 -2.47
C ASP A 951 -22.80 -18.61 -2.22
N GLY A 952 -23.05 -17.31 -2.36
CA GLY A 952 -22.01 -16.29 -2.26
C GLY A 952 -21.59 -15.95 -0.84
N VAL A 953 -20.36 -15.46 -0.72
CA VAL A 953 -19.76 -15.01 0.53
C VAL A 953 -19.43 -13.52 0.43
N LEU A 954 -19.99 -12.72 1.33
CA LEU A 954 -19.64 -11.32 1.52
C LEU A 954 -18.56 -11.22 2.61
N VAL A 955 -17.41 -10.65 2.25
CA VAL A 955 -16.24 -10.51 3.11
C VAL A 955 -15.98 -9.04 3.39
N ALA A 956 -16.04 -8.62 4.65
CA ALA A 956 -15.84 -7.24 5.07
C ALA A 956 -14.77 -7.12 6.17
N GLY A 957 -13.81 -6.22 5.98
CA GLY A 957 -12.75 -5.93 6.96
C GLY A 957 -11.76 -7.08 7.27
N THR A 958 -11.90 -8.26 6.66
CA THR A 958 -11.07 -9.44 6.92
C THR A 958 -10.37 -9.97 5.67
N TYR A 959 -9.29 -10.72 5.88
CA TYR A 959 -8.50 -11.39 4.85
C TYR A 959 -8.93 -12.84 4.58
N ILE A 960 -10.09 -13.29 5.06
CA ILE A 960 -10.45 -14.71 4.93
C ILE A 960 -10.56 -15.22 3.49
N GLN A 961 -10.86 -14.31 2.54
CA GLN A 961 -11.06 -14.66 1.13
C GLN A 961 -9.86 -15.38 0.52
N TYR A 962 -8.66 -15.16 1.06
CA TYR A 962 -7.42 -15.80 0.64
C TYR A 962 -7.33 -17.29 0.99
N PHE A 963 -8.11 -17.72 1.98
CA PHE A 963 -8.06 -19.06 2.54
C PHE A 963 -9.24 -19.93 2.11
N LEU A 964 -10.28 -19.33 1.54
CA LEU A 964 -11.43 -20.07 1.05
C LEU A 964 -11.04 -20.93 -0.15
N LYS A 965 -11.50 -22.18 -0.16
CA LYS A 965 -11.24 -23.12 -1.25
C LYS A 965 -12.14 -22.84 -2.47
N ASN A 966 -13.42 -22.57 -2.24
CA ASN A 966 -14.33 -22.12 -3.30
C ASN A 966 -14.20 -20.60 -3.46
N GLN A 967 -13.73 -20.16 -4.64
CA GLN A 967 -13.52 -18.75 -4.99
C GLN A 967 -14.64 -18.18 -5.88
N ARG A 968 -15.73 -18.92 -6.13
CA ARG A 968 -16.89 -18.47 -6.93
C ARG A 968 -17.87 -17.65 -6.11
N ASN A 969 -18.47 -16.63 -6.70
CA ASN A 969 -19.43 -15.71 -6.07
C ASN A 969 -18.93 -15.05 -4.75
N MET A 970 -17.64 -14.68 -4.76
CA MET A 970 -17.02 -13.92 -3.67
C MET A 970 -17.30 -12.42 -3.85
N ARG A 971 -17.74 -11.73 -2.80
CA ARG A 971 -17.94 -10.29 -2.78
C ARG A 971 -17.12 -9.65 -1.67
N SER A 972 -16.15 -8.82 -2.04
CA SER A 972 -15.36 -8.04 -1.08
C SER A 972 -16.06 -6.71 -0.82
N ASP A 973 -16.27 -6.38 0.45
CA ASP A 973 -16.87 -5.13 0.90
C ASP A 973 -16.01 -4.49 1.99
N GLY A 974 -14.84 -4.00 1.57
CA GLY A 974 -13.74 -3.63 2.47
C GLY A 974 -14.09 -2.55 3.49
N LEU A 975 -14.98 -1.60 3.15
CA LEU A 975 -15.40 -0.47 4.01
C LEU A 975 -16.93 -0.43 4.21
N LEU A 976 -17.58 -1.60 4.06
CA LEU A 976 -19.02 -1.80 4.25
C LEU A 976 -19.90 -0.89 3.39
N THR A 977 -19.38 -0.44 2.25
CA THR A 977 -20.09 0.43 1.32
C THR A 977 -21.26 -0.30 0.69
N MET A 978 -21.02 -1.51 0.17
CA MET A 978 -22.04 -2.25 -0.55
C MET A 978 -23.15 -2.71 0.39
N LEU A 979 -22.79 -3.29 1.53
CA LEU A 979 -23.71 -3.78 2.53
C LEU A 979 -24.57 -2.65 3.09
N TRP A 980 -23.97 -1.50 3.41
CA TRP A 980 -24.71 -0.32 3.86
C TRP A 980 -25.68 0.20 2.80
N GLU A 981 -25.24 0.32 1.53
CA GLU A 981 -26.12 0.72 0.43
C GLU A 981 -27.28 -0.28 0.20
N GLN A 982 -27.12 -1.56 0.55
CA GLN A 982 -28.24 -2.51 0.49
C GLN A 982 -29.21 -2.38 1.66
N PHE A 983 -28.82 -1.69 2.73
CA PHE A 983 -29.59 -1.53 3.97
C PHE A 983 -30.13 -0.11 4.19
N SER A 984 -29.83 0.81 3.28
CA SER A 984 -30.01 2.25 3.51
C SER A 984 -31.46 2.74 3.47
N ASP A 985 -32.42 1.88 3.14
CA ASP A 985 -33.85 2.18 3.27
C ASP A 985 -34.44 1.64 4.59
N PHE A 986 -33.60 1.03 5.43
CA PHE A 986 -33.90 0.52 6.78
C PHE A 986 -35.01 -0.55 6.86
N ASN A 987 -35.43 -1.08 5.71
CA ASN A 987 -36.41 -2.16 5.61
C ASN A 987 -35.70 -3.51 5.59
N SER A 988 -35.90 -4.31 6.63
CA SER A 988 -35.23 -5.60 6.79
C SER A 988 -35.66 -6.63 5.76
N CYS A 989 -36.96 -6.69 5.42
CA CYS A 989 -37.50 -7.63 4.45
C CYS A 989 -36.97 -7.38 3.03
N LYS A 990 -36.96 -6.12 2.57
CA LYS A 990 -36.39 -5.74 1.27
C LYS A 990 -34.89 -6.00 1.26
N SER A 991 -34.20 -5.63 2.33
CA SER A 991 -32.76 -5.85 2.49
C SER A 991 -32.40 -7.35 2.43
N TYR A 992 -33.17 -8.23 3.09
CA TYR A 992 -33.02 -9.68 3.01
C TYR A 992 -33.16 -10.17 1.56
N ASN A 993 -34.22 -9.77 0.87
CA ASN A 993 -34.47 -10.15 -0.53
C ASN A 993 -33.40 -9.60 -1.49
N ARG A 994 -32.83 -8.42 -1.25
CA ARG A 994 -31.68 -7.89 -2.01
C ARG A 994 -30.45 -8.78 -1.87
N LEU A 995 -30.10 -9.18 -0.65
CA LEU A 995 -28.94 -10.06 -0.41
C LEU A 995 -29.16 -11.41 -1.08
N LYS A 996 -30.37 -11.98 -0.97
CA LYS A 996 -30.77 -13.22 -1.65
C LYS A 996 -30.71 -13.12 -3.17
N ASN A 997 -31.22 -12.04 -3.77
CA ASN A 997 -31.15 -11.79 -5.22
C ASN A 997 -29.72 -11.59 -5.72
N LYS A 998 -28.82 -11.10 -4.86
CA LYS A 998 -27.38 -11.02 -5.13
C LYS A 998 -26.65 -12.34 -4.85
N HIS A 999 -27.37 -13.39 -4.49
CA HIS A 999 -26.86 -14.69 -4.13
C HIS A 999 -25.85 -14.63 -2.97
N ILE A 1000 -26.11 -13.79 -1.95
CA ILE A 1000 -25.28 -13.70 -0.74
C ILE A 1000 -25.93 -14.57 0.33
N LYS A 1001 -25.23 -15.62 0.77
CA LYS A 1001 -25.69 -16.51 1.83
C LYS A 1001 -24.85 -16.39 3.10
N TYR A 1002 -23.55 -16.18 2.95
CA TYR A 1002 -22.63 -16.08 4.08
C TYR A 1002 -22.06 -14.66 4.18
N LEU A 1003 -21.97 -14.14 5.40
CA LEU A 1003 -21.34 -12.86 5.69
C LEU A 1003 -20.24 -13.07 6.72
N ILE A 1004 -19.10 -12.42 6.52
CA ILE A 1004 -18.01 -12.42 7.48
C ILE A 1004 -17.44 -11.02 7.64
N ILE A 1005 -17.36 -10.57 8.89
CA ILE A 1005 -17.01 -9.20 9.25
C ILE A 1005 -15.91 -9.22 10.30
N ASP A 1006 -14.85 -8.45 10.10
CA ASP A 1006 -13.92 -8.06 11.18
C ASP A 1006 -14.45 -6.79 11.86
N PRO A 1007 -14.94 -6.86 13.11
CA PRO A 1007 -15.47 -5.70 13.82
C PRO A 1007 -14.39 -4.66 14.18
N ASN A 1008 -13.11 -4.96 13.99
CA ASN A 1008 -12.03 -3.99 14.20
C ASN A 1008 -12.03 -2.85 13.18
N ILE A 1009 -12.68 -3.02 12.02
CA ILE A 1009 -12.79 -1.98 10.99
C ILE A 1009 -13.29 -0.63 11.54
N GLY A 1010 -14.16 -0.65 12.56
CA GLY A 1010 -14.69 0.56 13.20
C GLY A 1010 -13.66 1.41 13.95
N THR A 1011 -12.48 0.88 14.30
CA THR A 1011 -11.42 1.67 14.99
C THR A 1011 -10.88 2.80 14.17
N VAL A 1012 -10.96 2.69 12.84
CA VAL A 1012 -10.53 3.77 11.95
C VAL A 1012 -11.54 4.93 11.96
N GLY A 1013 -12.82 4.65 12.21
CA GLY A 1013 -13.91 5.63 12.19
C GLY A 1013 -14.08 6.45 13.46
N ARG A 1014 -13.69 5.92 14.64
CA ARG A 1014 -13.73 6.66 15.92
C ARG A 1014 -12.46 7.46 16.21
N VAL A 1015 -11.40 7.31 15.40
CA VAL A 1015 -10.10 7.99 15.55
C VAL A 1015 -9.95 9.06 14.47
N GLY A 1016 -10.49 10.25 14.74
CA GLY A 1016 -10.31 11.46 13.93
C GLY A 1016 -11.55 11.88 13.13
N GLN A 1017 -11.80 13.19 13.05
CA GLN A 1017 -12.96 13.81 12.38
C GLN A 1017 -13.11 13.44 10.89
N GLY A 1018 -12.02 13.02 10.25
CA GLY A 1018 -11.99 12.65 8.82
C GLY A 1018 -12.72 11.36 8.43
N ASN A 1019 -12.99 10.48 9.38
CA ASN A 1019 -13.51 9.12 9.13
C ASN A 1019 -14.87 8.87 9.80
N GLU A 1020 -15.53 9.90 10.29
CA GLU A 1020 -16.82 9.78 11.00
C GLU A 1020 -17.89 9.11 10.12
N SER A 1021 -17.86 9.37 8.80
CA SER A 1021 -18.72 8.69 7.82
C SER A 1021 -18.53 7.17 7.79
N LEU A 1022 -17.30 6.67 8.00
CA LEU A 1022 -17.04 5.23 8.08
C LEU A 1022 -17.68 4.63 9.35
N PHE A 1023 -17.62 5.34 10.48
CA PHE A 1023 -18.27 4.88 11.72
C PHE A 1023 -19.79 4.84 11.57
N HIS A 1024 -20.38 5.84 10.93
CA HIS A 1024 -21.82 5.85 10.63
C HIS A 1024 -22.24 4.67 9.74
N ARG A 1025 -21.46 4.36 8.70
CA ARG A 1025 -21.74 3.18 7.86
C ARG A 1025 -21.53 1.87 8.58
N PHE A 1026 -20.47 1.77 9.39
CA PHE A 1026 -20.14 0.57 10.13
C PHE A 1026 -21.17 0.28 11.22
N PHE A 1027 -21.38 1.23 12.13
CA PHE A 1027 -22.21 1.07 13.33
C PHE A 1027 -23.61 1.65 13.13
N ALA A 1028 -23.72 2.97 13.26
CA ALA A 1028 -24.90 3.80 13.10
C ALA A 1028 -24.51 5.26 13.36
N LYS A 1029 -25.32 6.22 12.92
CA LYS A 1029 -25.28 7.59 13.42
C LYS A 1029 -26.09 7.69 14.70
N LEU A 1030 -25.47 8.16 15.78
CA LEU A 1030 -26.10 8.33 17.09
C LEU A 1030 -26.44 9.79 17.38
N ASN A 1031 -27.35 10.02 18.32
CA ASN A 1031 -27.54 11.34 18.92
C ASN A 1031 -26.34 11.74 19.80
N SER A 1032 -26.26 13.01 20.21
CA SER A 1032 -25.12 13.55 20.99
C SER A 1032 -24.87 12.83 22.32
N ASN A 1033 -25.91 12.20 22.88
CA ASN A 1033 -25.85 11.49 24.15
C ASN A 1033 -25.66 9.97 23.97
N GLU A 1034 -25.48 9.49 22.73
CA GLU A 1034 -25.36 8.08 22.36
C GLU A 1034 -26.51 7.15 22.86
N THR A 1035 -27.73 7.69 23.03
CA THR A 1035 -28.90 6.95 23.54
C THR A 1035 -29.88 6.50 22.46
N GLU A 1036 -29.80 7.06 21.25
CA GLU A 1036 -30.75 6.79 20.16
C GLU A 1036 -30.02 6.69 18.81
N ILE A 1037 -30.52 5.80 17.93
CA ILE A 1037 -30.05 5.65 16.55
C ILE A 1037 -30.79 6.66 15.68
N LEU A 1038 -30.04 7.59 15.08
CA LEU A 1038 -30.58 8.57 14.13
C LEU A 1038 -30.61 8.03 12.70
N ALA A 1039 -29.62 7.21 12.34
CA ALA A 1039 -29.57 6.50 11.06
C ALA A 1039 -28.85 5.17 11.24
N PRO A 1040 -29.49 4.03 10.91
CA PRO A 1040 -28.84 2.72 10.98
C PRO A 1040 -27.58 2.59 10.12
N GLY A 1041 -26.60 1.87 10.65
CA GLY A 1041 -25.44 1.37 9.91
C GLY A 1041 -25.52 -0.14 9.67
N ALA A 1042 -24.43 -0.73 9.19
CA ALA A 1042 -24.37 -2.15 8.88
C ALA A 1042 -24.57 -3.02 10.13
N ILE A 1043 -23.87 -2.73 11.24
CA ILE A 1043 -23.98 -3.52 12.49
C ILE A 1043 -25.38 -3.39 13.11
N SER A 1044 -25.95 -2.18 13.18
CA SER A 1044 -27.31 -2.03 13.73
C SER A 1044 -28.36 -2.75 12.89
N MET A 1045 -28.21 -2.76 11.56
CA MET A 1045 -29.11 -3.51 10.67
C MET A 1045 -28.94 -5.02 10.79
N LEU A 1046 -27.71 -5.52 10.95
CA LEU A 1046 -27.47 -6.94 11.21
C LEU A 1046 -28.04 -7.37 12.58
N ALA A 1047 -27.97 -6.51 13.60
CA ALA A 1047 -28.63 -6.75 14.87
C ALA A 1047 -30.15 -6.88 14.72
N LYS A 1048 -30.78 -5.97 13.95
CA LYS A 1048 -32.22 -6.03 13.60
C LYS A 1048 -32.56 -7.32 12.86
N PHE A 1049 -31.77 -7.70 11.87
CA PHE A 1049 -31.96 -8.96 11.13
C PHE A 1049 -31.92 -10.20 12.03
N SER A 1050 -31.03 -10.22 13.02
CA SER A 1050 -30.92 -11.31 13.97
C SER A 1050 -32.13 -11.37 14.89
N GLN A 1051 -32.56 -10.22 15.41
CA GLN A 1051 -33.76 -10.09 16.23
C GLN A 1051 -35.02 -10.58 15.50
N GLU A 1052 -35.10 -10.33 14.18
CA GLU A 1052 -36.23 -10.71 13.33
C GLU A 1052 -36.10 -12.12 12.71
N GLY A 1053 -35.01 -12.83 12.95
CA GLY A 1053 -34.81 -14.23 12.51
C GLY A 1053 -34.29 -14.41 11.07
N TYR A 1054 -33.82 -13.36 10.41
CA TYR A 1054 -33.24 -13.44 9.06
C TYR A 1054 -31.79 -13.97 9.05
N LEU A 1055 -31.09 -13.92 10.18
CA LEU A 1055 -29.68 -14.30 10.30
C LEU A 1055 -29.46 -15.35 11.40
N LYS A 1056 -28.45 -16.18 11.18
CA LYS A 1056 -27.90 -17.11 12.16
C LYS A 1056 -26.42 -16.84 12.35
N LEU A 1057 -25.96 -16.79 13.61
CA LEU A 1057 -24.55 -16.76 13.93
C LEU A 1057 -23.92 -18.14 13.68
N LEU A 1058 -22.86 -18.19 12.88
CA LEU A 1058 -22.08 -19.41 12.64
C LEU A 1058 -20.93 -19.54 13.64
N PHE A 1059 -20.21 -18.44 13.83
CA PHE A 1059 -19.06 -18.38 14.72
C PHE A 1059 -18.65 -16.93 14.99
N THR A 1060 -18.27 -16.66 16.23
CA THR A 1060 -17.56 -15.45 16.66
C THR A 1060 -16.61 -15.79 17.79
N ASN A 1061 -15.51 -15.06 17.90
CA ASN A 1061 -14.64 -15.11 19.09
C ASN A 1061 -14.82 -13.86 19.99
N ASN A 1062 -15.75 -12.98 19.63
CA ASN A 1062 -16.18 -11.84 20.42
C ASN A 1062 -17.48 -12.20 21.16
N ILE A 1063 -17.39 -12.34 22.48
CA ILE A 1063 -18.54 -12.72 23.34
C ILE A 1063 -19.65 -11.67 23.31
N GLY A 1064 -19.31 -10.38 23.25
CA GLY A 1064 -20.31 -9.32 23.08
C GLY A 1064 -21.13 -9.49 21.80
N ALA A 1065 -20.47 -9.86 20.68
CA ALA A 1065 -21.16 -10.20 19.44
C ALA A 1065 -21.98 -11.48 19.54
N LYS A 1066 -21.47 -12.51 20.22
CA LYS A 1066 -22.23 -13.75 20.45
C LYS A 1066 -23.56 -13.43 21.10
N TYR A 1067 -23.52 -12.68 22.20
CA TYR A 1067 -24.71 -12.32 22.95
C TYR A 1067 -25.65 -11.37 22.20
N GLY A 1068 -25.11 -10.40 21.46
CA GLY A 1068 -25.91 -9.49 20.65
C GLY A 1068 -26.71 -10.20 19.55
N PHE A 1069 -26.20 -11.31 18.99
CA PHE A 1069 -26.85 -12.09 17.95
C PHE A 1069 -27.70 -13.27 18.47
N GLU A 1070 -27.27 -13.98 19.52
CA GLU A 1070 -27.89 -15.24 19.94
C GLU A 1070 -28.89 -15.12 21.11
N LEU A 1071 -28.68 -14.20 22.06
CA LEU A 1071 -29.56 -14.11 23.23
C LEU A 1071 -30.95 -13.62 22.84
N SER A 1072 -31.98 -14.10 23.54
CA SER A 1072 -33.35 -13.65 23.35
C SER A 1072 -33.61 -12.27 23.94
N ASP A 1073 -34.63 -11.56 23.44
CA ASP A 1073 -35.04 -10.25 23.97
C ASP A 1073 -35.40 -10.32 25.47
N ALA A 1074 -35.95 -11.45 25.92
CA ALA A 1074 -36.29 -11.69 27.32
C ALA A 1074 -35.05 -11.77 28.23
N GLU A 1075 -33.99 -12.45 27.78
CA GLU A 1075 -32.73 -12.56 28.52
C GLU A 1075 -32.03 -11.20 28.64
N LEU A 1076 -32.01 -10.42 27.56
CA LEU A 1076 -31.38 -9.09 27.57
C LEU A 1076 -32.16 -8.09 28.43
N ARG A 1077 -33.50 -8.07 28.36
CA ARG A 1077 -34.32 -7.20 29.23
C ARG A 1077 -34.17 -7.52 30.72
N LYS A 1078 -33.86 -8.78 31.06
CA LYS A 1078 -33.58 -9.17 32.45
C LYS A 1078 -32.28 -8.54 32.98
N GLU A 1079 -31.26 -8.39 32.13
CA GLU A 1079 -29.95 -7.84 32.52
C GLU A 1079 -29.90 -6.30 32.41
N PHE A 1080 -30.47 -5.73 31.35
CA PHE A 1080 -30.41 -4.29 31.05
C PHE A 1080 -31.66 -3.50 31.48
N GLY A 1081 -32.66 -4.16 32.06
CA GLY A 1081 -33.93 -3.57 32.48
C GLY A 1081 -34.99 -3.46 31.36
N ASN A 1082 -36.11 -2.80 31.67
CA ASN A 1082 -37.22 -2.61 30.73
C ASN A 1082 -36.87 -1.56 29.64
N LEU A 1083 -36.17 -2.01 28.60
CA LEU A 1083 -35.89 -1.24 27.39
C LEU A 1083 -36.99 -1.43 26.34
N ASN A 1084 -37.31 -0.37 25.58
CA ASN A 1084 -38.16 -0.50 24.38
C ASN A 1084 -37.38 -1.18 23.22
N ASP A 1085 -38.07 -1.51 22.12
CA ASP A 1085 -37.46 -2.29 21.02
C ASP A 1085 -36.29 -1.55 20.35
N ASP A 1086 -36.36 -0.23 20.19
CA ASP A 1086 -35.29 0.57 19.59
C ASP A 1086 -34.06 0.70 20.52
N GLN A 1087 -34.28 0.85 21.83
CA GLN A 1087 -33.22 0.85 22.84
C GLN A 1087 -32.58 -0.52 22.96
N LEU A 1088 -33.38 -1.59 22.87
CA LEU A 1088 -32.88 -2.96 22.87
C LEU A 1088 -32.04 -3.24 21.62
N LEU A 1089 -32.46 -2.76 20.46
CA LEU A 1089 -31.68 -2.82 19.22
C LEU A 1089 -30.34 -2.08 19.36
N LEU A 1090 -30.35 -0.88 19.94
CA LEU A 1090 -29.13 -0.12 20.21
C LEU A 1090 -28.19 -0.88 21.17
N ILE A 1091 -28.70 -1.47 22.25
CA ILE A 1091 -27.90 -2.26 23.18
C ILE A 1091 -27.32 -3.50 22.49
N ARG A 1092 -28.10 -4.25 21.70
CA ARG A 1092 -27.60 -5.37 20.89
C ARG A 1092 -26.47 -4.92 19.97
N ALA A 1093 -26.66 -3.82 19.23
CA ALA A 1093 -25.64 -3.27 18.36
C ALA A 1093 -24.38 -2.88 19.13
N LYS A 1094 -24.51 -2.18 20.28
CA LYS A 1094 -23.39 -1.80 21.15
C LYS A 1094 -22.64 -3.03 21.66
N MET A 1095 -23.35 -4.10 22.07
CA MET A 1095 -22.72 -5.35 22.52
C MET A 1095 -21.87 -6.00 21.41
N ILE A 1096 -22.37 -6.02 20.17
CA ILE A 1096 -21.64 -6.61 19.02
C ILE A 1096 -20.27 -5.98 18.82
N VAL A 1097 -20.15 -4.68 19.12
CA VAL A 1097 -18.91 -3.93 18.96
C VAL A 1097 -18.51 -3.21 20.25
N ALA A 1098 -18.68 -3.90 21.39
CA ALA A 1098 -18.59 -3.31 22.75
C ALA A 1098 -17.32 -2.49 23.00
N LYS A 1099 -16.20 -2.87 22.40
CA LYS A 1099 -14.92 -2.14 22.53
C LYS A 1099 -14.99 -0.66 22.15
N PHE A 1100 -15.94 -0.26 21.30
CA PHE A 1100 -16.12 1.15 20.92
C PHE A 1100 -16.93 1.93 21.94
N PHE A 1101 -17.63 1.29 22.86
CA PHE A 1101 -18.51 1.98 23.82
C PHE A 1101 -18.01 1.87 25.25
N VAL A 1102 -17.04 0.99 25.50
CA VAL A 1102 -16.36 0.88 26.80
C VAL A 1102 -15.19 1.86 26.84
N THR A 1103 -15.22 2.79 27.79
CA THR A 1103 -14.15 3.77 28.04
C THR A 1103 -13.61 3.59 29.46
N GLN A 1104 -12.53 4.29 29.80
CA GLN A 1104 -12.06 4.32 31.21
C GLN A 1104 -13.09 4.94 32.16
N GLU A 1105 -14.00 5.77 31.63
CA GLU A 1105 -15.01 6.50 32.39
C GLU A 1105 -16.36 5.76 32.46
N ASP A 1106 -16.66 4.90 31.48
CA ASP A 1106 -17.88 4.08 31.44
C ASP A 1106 -17.58 2.61 31.09
N MET A 1107 -17.68 1.76 32.12
CA MET A 1107 -17.48 0.30 32.06
C MET A 1107 -18.80 -0.48 32.17
N SER A 1108 -19.95 0.20 32.21
CA SER A 1108 -21.26 -0.40 32.48
C SER A 1108 -21.61 -1.53 31.50
N LEU A 1109 -21.41 -1.30 30.20
CA LEU A 1109 -21.65 -2.29 29.16
C LEU A 1109 -20.80 -3.56 29.35
N LEU A 1110 -19.52 -3.40 29.74
CA LEU A 1110 -18.64 -4.53 29.99
C LEU A 1110 -19.08 -5.34 31.21
N THR A 1111 -19.52 -4.67 32.27
CA THR A 1111 -20.04 -5.31 33.49
C THR A 1111 -21.27 -6.15 33.20
N HIS A 1112 -22.23 -5.65 32.41
CA HIS A 1112 -23.41 -6.42 32.02
C HIS A 1112 -23.07 -7.65 31.17
N ILE A 1113 -22.14 -7.52 30.21
CA ILE A 1113 -21.66 -8.67 29.43
C ILE A 1113 -20.99 -9.70 30.34
N PHE A 1114 -20.25 -9.24 31.35
CA PHE A 1114 -19.62 -10.12 32.34
C PHE A 1114 -20.64 -10.87 33.19
N ASN A 1115 -21.70 -10.21 33.68
CA ASN A 1115 -22.77 -10.86 34.42
C ASN A 1115 -23.45 -11.97 33.61
N LEU A 1116 -23.72 -11.71 32.32
CA LEU A 1116 -24.26 -12.71 31.40
C LEU A 1116 -23.32 -13.91 31.26
N PHE A 1117 -22.02 -13.67 31.04
CA PHE A 1117 -21.01 -14.73 30.96
C PHE A 1117 -20.89 -15.54 32.26
N LEU A 1118 -20.89 -14.88 33.41
CA LEU A 1118 -20.85 -15.53 34.71
C LEU A 1118 -22.08 -16.42 34.95
N SER A 1119 -23.27 -15.94 34.59
CA SER A 1119 -24.52 -16.69 34.78
C SER A 1119 -24.61 -17.97 33.94
N ARG A 1120 -23.94 -18.00 32.78
CA ARG A 1120 -23.95 -19.12 31.84
C ARG A 1120 -22.82 -20.12 32.08
N TYR A 1121 -21.79 -19.74 32.82
CA TYR A 1121 -20.56 -20.50 32.97
C TYR A 1121 -20.76 -21.95 33.46
N GLN A 1122 -21.70 -22.21 34.38
CA GLN A 1122 -21.99 -23.55 34.92
C GLN A 1122 -23.01 -24.34 34.07
N SER A 1123 -22.99 -24.18 32.74
CA SER A 1123 -23.88 -24.89 31.82
C SER A 1123 -23.14 -25.30 30.54
N ALA A 1124 -23.79 -26.09 29.69
CA ALA A 1124 -23.27 -26.39 28.35
C ALA A 1124 -23.00 -25.11 27.53
N ALA A 1125 -23.84 -24.08 27.69
CA ALA A 1125 -23.59 -22.77 27.09
C ALA A 1125 -22.29 -22.12 27.57
N GLY A 1126 -21.89 -22.32 28.82
CA GLY A 1126 -20.61 -21.85 29.35
C GLY A 1126 -19.39 -22.53 28.70
N ILE A 1127 -19.48 -23.83 28.40
CA ILE A 1127 -18.44 -24.53 27.64
C ILE A 1127 -18.37 -24.02 26.20
N ASP A 1128 -19.51 -23.77 25.59
CA ASP A 1128 -19.59 -23.19 24.26
C ASP A 1128 -18.98 -21.77 24.23
N ASP A 1129 -19.34 -20.91 25.19
CA ASP A 1129 -18.74 -19.58 25.35
C ASP A 1129 -17.21 -19.68 25.53
N MET A 1130 -16.72 -20.63 26.33
CA MET A 1130 -15.28 -20.89 26.47
C MET A 1130 -14.63 -21.39 25.16
N ALA A 1131 -15.31 -22.23 24.38
CA ALA A 1131 -14.82 -22.71 23.10
C ALA A 1131 -14.64 -21.55 22.10
N ASN A 1132 -15.60 -20.62 22.04
CA ASN A 1132 -15.51 -19.41 21.24
C ASN A 1132 -14.32 -18.52 21.65
N LEU A 1133 -14.06 -18.34 22.96
CA LEU A 1133 -12.92 -17.57 23.46
C LEU A 1133 -11.57 -18.11 22.94
N VAL A 1134 -11.45 -19.43 22.80
CA VAL A 1134 -10.22 -20.09 22.32
C VAL A 1134 -10.25 -20.45 20.84
N ASN A 1135 -11.23 -19.92 20.09
CA ASN A 1135 -11.41 -20.12 18.65
C ASN A 1135 -11.66 -21.57 18.21
N LYS A 1136 -12.43 -22.33 19.00
CA LYS A 1136 -12.76 -23.74 18.74
C LYS A 1136 -14.26 -23.92 18.60
N GLN A 1137 -14.66 -24.97 17.88
CA GLN A 1137 -16.03 -25.49 17.85
C GLN A 1137 -16.00 -26.88 18.44
N VAL A 1138 -16.87 -27.13 19.41
CA VAL A 1138 -16.93 -28.38 20.17
C VAL A 1138 -18.39 -28.76 20.41
N ASP A 1139 -18.62 -30.04 20.72
CA ASP A 1139 -19.91 -30.50 21.23
C ASP A 1139 -20.00 -30.16 22.72
N SER A 1140 -20.64 -29.03 23.02
CA SER A 1140 -20.70 -28.46 24.37
C SER A 1140 -21.55 -29.30 25.33
N GLU A 1141 -22.60 -29.97 24.84
CA GLU A 1141 -23.42 -30.87 25.65
C GLU A 1141 -22.63 -32.12 26.05
N LYS A 1142 -21.93 -32.74 25.09
CA LYS A 1142 -21.03 -33.86 25.35
C LYS A 1142 -19.97 -33.50 26.37
N LEU A 1143 -19.28 -32.37 26.21
CA LEU A 1143 -18.24 -31.94 27.15
C LEU A 1143 -18.78 -31.58 28.54
N PHE A 1144 -19.97 -30.99 28.61
CA PHE A 1144 -20.59 -30.66 29.89
C PHE A 1144 -20.95 -31.91 30.67
N SER A 1145 -21.48 -32.95 30.01
CA SER A 1145 -21.77 -34.24 30.64
C SER A 1145 -20.51 -34.89 31.24
N ILE A 1146 -19.37 -34.82 30.53
CA ILE A 1146 -18.08 -35.34 31.00
C ILE A 1146 -17.54 -34.50 32.16
N ALA A 1147 -17.63 -33.16 32.08
CA ALA A 1147 -17.21 -32.26 33.15
C ALA A 1147 -18.03 -32.47 34.44
N ALA A 1148 -19.35 -32.58 34.31
CA ALA A 1148 -20.26 -32.82 35.44
C ALA A 1148 -19.98 -34.19 36.09
N GLY A 1149 -19.75 -35.24 35.30
CA GLY A 1149 -19.39 -36.57 35.80
C GLY A 1149 -18.04 -36.60 36.53
N TYR A 1150 -17.06 -35.82 36.07
CA TYR A 1150 -15.78 -35.67 36.76
C TYR A 1150 -15.93 -34.93 38.09
N ILE A 1151 -16.74 -33.86 38.13
CA ILE A 1151 -17.01 -33.10 39.37
C ILE A 1151 -17.74 -33.96 40.39
N SER A 1152 -18.68 -34.81 39.98
CA SER A 1152 -19.48 -35.61 40.90
C SER A 1152 -18.76 -36.88 41.38
N ASN A 1153 -18.03 -37.57 40.51
CA ASN A 1153 -17.53 -38.93 40.77
C ASN A 1153 -16.00 -39.06 40.65
N GLY A 1154 -15.27 -37.99 40.31
CA GLY A 1154 -13.81 -38.00 40.16
C GLY A 1154 -13.28 -38.79 38.96
N ASN A 1155 -14.15 -39.34 38.12
CA ASN A 1155 -13.78 -40.13 36.94
C ASN A 1155 -13.87 -39.27 35.67
N LEU A 1156 -12.76 -39.18 34.93
CA LEU A 1156 -12.67 -38.41 33.70
C LEU A 1156 -12.45 -39.35 32.51
N ASP A 1157 -13.45 -39.49 31.64
CA ASP A 1157 -13.31 -40.25 30.40
C ASP A 1157 -13.06 -39.33 29.20
N ALA A 1158 -11.78 -39.06 28.92
CA ALA A 1158 -11.36 -38.21 27.80
C ALA A 1158 -10.85 -39.01 26.58
N LYS A 1159 -11.01 -40.34 26.56
CA LYS A 1159 -10.44 -41.22 25.52
C LYS A 1159 -10.97 -40.91 24.12
N ASN A 1160 -12.27 -40.63 24.02
CA ASN A 1160 -12.97 -40.33 22.76
C ASN A 1160 -13.09 -38.83 22.46
N LEU A 1161 -12.28 -37.98 23.11
CA LEU A 1161 -12.22 -36.55 22.83
C LEU A 1161 -11.12 -36.23 21.83
N THR A 1162 -11.43 -35.34 20.89
CA THR A 1162 -10.46 -34.68 20.00
C THR A 1162 -9.53 -33.76 20.80
N GLN A 1163 -8.40 -33.34 20.22
CA GLN A 1163 -7.49 -32.40 20.88
C GLN A 1163 -8.15 -31.06 21.20
N ASP A 1164 -9.03 -30.56 20.33
CA ASP A 1164 -9.77 -29.32 20.56
C ASP A 1164 -10.76 -29.46 21.73
N GLU A 1165 -11.50 -30.57 21.79
CA GLU A 1165 -12.39 -30.90 22.91
C GLU A 1165 -11.62 -31.04 24.24
N ARG A 1166 -10.48 -31.75 24.22
CA ARG A 1166 -9.62 -31.88 25.41
C ARG A 1166 -9.11 -30.52 25.87
N PHE A 1167 -8.72 -29.65 24.94
CA PHE A 1167 -8.23 -28.32 25.26
C PHE A 1167 -9.29 -27.45 25.92
N VAL A 1168 -10.48 -27.37 25.33
CA VAL A 1168 -11.60 -26.61 25.91
C VAL A 1168 -11.99 -27.18 27.28
N LEU A 1169 -12.05 -28.50 27.41
CA LEU A 1169 -12.38 -29.17 28.68
C LEU A 1169 -11.34 -28.87 29.78
N VAL A 1170 -10.05 -28.87 29.46
CA VAL A 1170 -8.99 -28.49 30.42
C VAL A 1170 -9.13 -27.05 30.87
N GLN A 1171 -9.35 -26.11 29.95
CA GLN A 1171 -9.54 -24.70 30.29
C GLN A 1171 -10.76 -24.50 31.19
N TYR A 1172 -11.87 -25.17 30.86
CA TYR A 1172 -13.11 -25.14 31.63
C TYR A 1172 -12.91 -25.72 33.04
N LEU A 1173 -12.35 -26.92 33.16
CA LEU A 1173 -12.11 -27.58 34.45
C LEU A 1173 -11.06 -26.86 35.30
N SER A 1174 -10.04 -26.24 34.70
CA SER A 1174 -9.03 -25.47 35.42
C SER A 1174 -9.65 -24.26 36.11
N LEU A 1175 -10.51 -23.53 35.41
CA LEU A 1175 -11.22 -22.37 35.96
C LEU A 1175 -12.23 -22.79 37.05
N LEU A 1176 -12.96 -23.90 36.86
CA LEU A 1176 -13.82 -24.48 37.90
C LEU A 1176 -13.03 -24.94 39.15
N LYS A 1177 -11.82 -25.47 38.97
CA LYS A 1177 -10.97 -25.87 40.09
C LYS A 1177 -10.48 -24.66 40.89
N THR A 1178 -10.24 -23.52 40.24
CA THR A 1178 -9.97 -22.25 40.92
C THR A 1178 -11.17 -21.81 41.77
N LEU A 1179 -12.40 -21.98 41.29
CA LEU A 1179 -13.63 -21.73 42.06
C LEU A 1179 -13.70 -22.57 43.36
N SER A 1180 -13.14 -23.78 43.36
CA SER A 1180 -13.13 -24.68 44.53
C SER A 1180 -12.01 -24.39 45.55
N ARG A 1181 -11.04 -23.52 45.22
CA ARG A 1181 -9.81 -23.29 46.01
C ARG A 1181 -9.48 -21.83 46.32
N ALA A 1182 -10.00 -20.88 45.54
CA ALA A 1182 -9.68 -19.45 45.64
C ALA A 1182 -10.85 -18.63 46.23
N ASP A 1183 -10.56 -17.39 46.63
CA ASP A 1183 -11.60 -16.42 47.01
C ASP A 1183 -12.45 -16.06 45.77
N LYS A 1184 -13.76 -15.82 45.94
CA LYS A 1184 -14.71 -15.60 44.84
C LYS A 1184 -14.24 -14.46 43.91
N SER A 1185 -13.58 -13.45 44.49
CA SER A 1185 -13.00 -12.31 43.76
C SER A 1185 -11.87 -12.70 42.80
N GLU A 1186 -11.01 -13.66 43.15
CA GLU A 1186 -9.90 -14.09 42.29
C GLU A 1186 -10.40 -14.83 41.04
N PHE A 1187 -11.43 -15.67 41.20
CA PHE A 1187 -12.10 -16.32 40.08
C PHE A 1187 -12.78 -15.31 39.15
N GLU A 1188 -13.54 -14.36 39.70
CA GLU A 1188 -14.19 -13.32 38.92
C GLU A 1188 -13.17 -12.46 38.15
N ASN A 1189 -12.02 -12.15 38.74
CA ASN A 1189 -10.94 -11.40 38.07
C ASN A 1189 -10.33 -12.18 36.89
N ILE A 1190 -10.08 -13.49 37.03
CA ILE A 1190 -9.56 -14.32 35.92
C ILE A 1190 -10.59 -14.41 34.79
N LEU A 1191 -11.86 -14.63 35.15
CA LEU A 1191 -12.96 -14.73 34.20
C LEU A 1191 -13.18 -13.40 33.46
N PHE A 1192 -13.08 -12.29 34.17
CA PHE A 1192 -13.17 -10.93 33.61
C PHE A 1192 -11.99 -10.64 32.68
N SER A 1193 -10.78 -11.06 33.01
CA SER A 1193 -9.61 -10.94 32.14
C SER A 1193 -9.78 -11.75 30.84
N ALA A 1194 -10.31 -12.97 30.93
CA ALA A 1194 -10.62 -13.79 29.75
C ALA A 1194 -11.66 -13.11 28.84
N LEU A 1195 -12.74 -12.57 29.43
CA LEU A 1195 -13.75 -11.81 28.69
C LEU A 1195 -13.17 -10.56 28.03
N GLN A 1196 -12.37 -9.77 28.76
CA GLN A 1196 -11.71 -8.59 28.21
C GLN A 1196 -10.83 -8.94 27.01
N SER A 1197 -10.10 -10.06 27.06
CA SER A 1197 -9.27 -10.50 25.94
C SER A 1197 -10.08 -10.82 24.68
N SER A 1198 -11.34 -11.22 24.83
CA SER A 1198 -12.27 -11.45 23.71
C SER A 1198 -12.83 -10.15 23.15
N ILE A 1199 -13.25 -9.21 24.01
CA ILE A 1199 -13.87 -7.94 23.57
C ILE A 1199 -12.84 -6.95 23.01
N PHE A 1200 -11.65 -6.87 23.61
CA PHE A 1200 -10.57 -5.99 23.18
C PHE A 1200 -9.48 -6.71 22.37
N GLY A 1201 -9.76 -7.95 21.94
CA GLY A 1201 -8.85 -8.76 21.15
C GLY A 1201 -8.48 -8.10 19.82
N SER A 1202 -7.20 -8.21 19.44
CA SER A 1202 -6.68 -7.65 18.18
C SER A 1202 -7.13 -8.40 16.91
N SER A 1203 -7.72 -9.58 17.05
CA SER A 1203 -8.24 -10.40 15.94
C SER A 1203 -9.63 -10.87 16.30
N GLN A 1204 -10.64 -10.30 15.65
CA GLN A 1204 -12.03 -10.62 15.88
C GLN A 1204 -12.71 -11.01 14.57
N ILE A 1205 -13.71 -11.88 14.68
CA ILE A 1205 -14.49 -12.35 13.54
C ILE A 1205 -15.95 -12.48 13.96
N ILE A 1206 -16.84 -12.02 13.09
CA ILE A 1206 -18.28 -12.28 13.16
C ILE A 1206 -18.64 -12.98 11.85
N SER A 1207 -19.13 -14.21 11.92
CA SER A 1207 -19.57 -14.96 10.75
C SER A 1207 -21.04 -15.35 10.86
N LEU A 1208 -21.79 -15.05 9.81
CA LEU A 1208 -23.25 -15.10 9.77
C LEU A 1208 -23.71 -15.88 8.53
N GLU A 1209 -24.84 -16.56 8.67
CA GLU A 1209 -25.57 -17.23 7.58
C GLU A 1209 -26.97 -16.62 7.44
N LEU A 1210 -27.35 -16.30 6.21
CA LEU A 1210 -28.68 -15.84 5.82
C LEU A 1210 -29.63 -17.05 5.71
N GLN A 1211 -30.81 -16.97 6.35
CA GLN A 1211 -31.78 -18.08 6.48
C GLN A 1211 -32.81 -18.19 5.34
#